data_AF-A0A6J4R206-F1
#
_entry.id   AF-A0A6J4R206-F1
#
_cell.length_a   1.000
_cell.length_b   1.000
_cell.length_c   1.000
_cell.angle_alpha   90.00
_cell.angle_beta   90.00
_cell.angle_gamma   90.00
#
_symmetry.space_group_name_H-M   'P 1'
#
loop_
_entity.id
_entity.type
_entity.pdbx_description
1 polymer ?
#
loop_
_entity_poly.entity_id
_entity_poly.type
_entity_poly.pdbx_seq_one_letter_code
_entity_poly.pdbx_strand_id
1 'polypeptide(L)'
;MSDAFARLQDLLRQLFQFESKELDFGIYRIMNHKRGEIERFVQNGLAEAVEEALRGGAVARQSAQTEELRQTMDRIKESFGEYAISPKGDLNESFHETPLGKQYLELRSRAGEPVDLEELKAEIFNHVYTFFSRYYDNGDFLSRRRYSRRQKYAVPYNGEEVYLHWANADQYYVKTGEHFTDYRFKNNGVTVHFELAAANTEQNNVKGERRFFVPRAKEASYDGDVCTLTILFEYRPLTGREKTASGTRNQQERIIEEATADLPACLKKHPEALAALEPASELERHLRRYTRRNTSDFFVHKDLKGFLEGELDFYLKNEVLNVDDLEAWGPERSDSWFEVMRAIKGVGRSVIAFLAQIEDFQKKLFEKKKLVVSTGYCLTLDRVPEELYPEVAANDAQREEWVRLFNTDEIEENITQPGYSEPLTTEFLKANPFLVLDTKHFDEDFEDRLLASIEDLDGQTDGLLIESENFQALNLLQERYREQVKCIYIDPPYNTGGDGFLYKDSYQHSSWMSMMEDRLRAGRESLTEDGIMFASIDDNEVDNLRVLMNKVLDAENFIAELVWEKGRKNDAKLFSVGHEYMLVYARSLATLRKRGVVWREPKPGAQEIWNEYRRLREKHGEYHQAVEDALQEWFKNLPKDNPSKALSRYRRIDENGP
;
A
#
# COMPACT_ATOMS: atom_id res chain seq x y z
N MET A 1 -27.90 -27.81 13.62
CA MET A 1 -27.13 -26.61 13.22
C MET A 1 -27.49 -26.28 11.79
N SER A 2 -27.98 -25.07 11.55
CA SER A 2 -28.36 -24.64 10.20
C SER A 2 -27.13 -24.49 9.30
N ASP A 3 -27.29 -24.75 8.00
CA ASP A 3 -26.26 -24.53 6.97
C ASP A 3 -25.74 -23.07 6.96
N ALA A 4 -26.59 -22.12 7.38
CA ALA A 4 -26.22 -20.71 7.54
C ALA A 4 -25.13 -20.48 8.59
N PHE A 5 -25.22 -21.17 9.75
CA PHE A 5 -24.23 -21.00 10.82
C PHE A 5 -22.86 -21.54 10.42
N ALA A 6 -22.81 -22.72 9.78
CA ALA A 6 -21.56 -23.32 9.30
C ALA A 6 -20.87 -22.40 8.28
N ARG A 7 -21.61 -21.84 7.32
CA ARG A 7 -21.07 -20.88 6.33
C ARG A 7 -20.51 -19.62 6.99
N LEU A 8 -21.19 -19.08 8.01
CA LEU A 8 -20.68 -17.95 8.78
C LEU A 8 -19.39 -18.30 9.52
N GLN A 9 -19.31 -19.47 10.15
CA GLN A 9 -18.10 -19.92 10.85
C GLN A 9 -16.90 -20.03 9.90
N ASP A 10 -17.10 -20.58 8.71
CA ASP A 10 -16.03 -20.70 7.72
C ASP A 10 -15.56 -19.35 7.20
N LEU A 11 -16.48 -18.42 6.94
CA LEU A 11 -16.13 -17.04 6.59
C LEU A 11 -15.34 -16.36 7.71
N LEU A 12 -15.74 -16.52 8.97
CA LEU A 12 -15.03 -15.93 10.10
C LEU A 12 -13.64 -16.54 10.29
N ARG A 13 -13.46 -17.83 10.06
CA ARG A 13 -12.13 -18.47 10.06
C ARG A 13 -11.23 -17.88 8.97
N GLN A 14 -11.79 -17.57 7.80
CA GLN A 14 -11.07 -16.89 6.71
C GLN A 14 -10.72 -15.44 7.08
N LEU A 15 -11.67 -14.69 7.65
CA LEU A 15 -11.49 -13.31 8.11
C LEU A 15 -10.39 -13.18 9.16
N PHE A 16 -10.37 -14.10 10.13
CA PHE A 16 -9.35 -14.16 11.16
C PHE A 16 -8.07 -14.88 10.72
N GLN A 17 -7.93 -15.18 9.42
CA GLN A 17 -6.76 -15.80 8.80
C GLN A 17 -6.26 -17.07 9.53
N PHE A 18 -7.18 -17.96 9.91
CA PHE A 18 -6.84 -19.19 10.65
C PHE A 18 -5.85 -20.10 9.91
N GLU A 19 -5.85 -20.02 8.59
CA GLU A 19 -4.96 -20.80 7.73
C GLU A 19 -3.49 -20.37 7.80
N SER A 20 -3.20 -19.24 8.46
CA SER A 20 -1.85 -18.71 8.68
C SER A 20 -1.23 -19.21 10.00
N LYS A 21 -1.74 -20.33 10.55
CA LYS A 21 -1.31 -20.92 11.83
C LYS A 21 0.18 -21.20 11.96
N GLU A 22 0.86 -21.36 10.84
CA GLU A 22 2.28 -21.72 10.76
C GLU A 22 3.20 -20.49 10.80
N LEU A 23 2.65 -19.28 10.67
CA LEU A 23 3.40 -18.04 10.80
C LEU A 23 3.58 -17.73 12.29
N ASP A 24 4.80 -17.85 12.81
CA ASP A 24 5.15 -17.53 14.21
C ASP A 24 6.02 -16.27 14.33
N PHE A 25 5.56 -15.18 13.73
CA PHE A 25 6.19 -13.87 13.83
C PHE A 25 5.15 -12.75 13.77
N GLY A 26 5.50 -11.57 14.30
CA GLY A 26 4.63 -10.38 14.26
C GLY A 26 3.24 -10.61 14.85
N ILE A 27 2.20 -10.16 14.13
CA ILE A 27 0.79 -10.30 14.54
C ILE A 27 0.31 -11.74 14.61
N TYR A 28 0.85 -12.64 13.79
CA TYR A 28 0.44 -14.04 13.75
C TYR A 28 0.77 -14.78 15.05
N ARG A 29 1.83 -14.37 15.76
CA ARG A 29 2.16 -14.91 17.09
C ARG A 29 1.07 -14.60 18.13
N ILE A 30 0.52 -13.38 18.10
CA ILE A 30 -0.58 -12.98 18.98
C ILE A 30 -1.88 -13.68 18.58
N MET A 31 -2.16 -13.75 17.28
CA MET A 31 -3.32 -14.48 16.74
C MET A 31 -3.27 -15.96 17.11
N ASN A 32 -2.11 -16.61 17.02
CA ASN A 32 -1.90 -17.99 17.43
C ASN A 32 -2.13 -18.16 18.94
N HIS A 33 -1.66 -17.21 19.77
CA HIS A 33 -1.87 -17.24 21.22
C HIS A 33 -3.35 -17.09 21.61
N LYS A 34 -4.07 -16.18 20.94
CA LYS A 34 -5.50 -15.95 21.16
C LYS A 34 -6.41 -16.89 20.39
N ARG A 35 -5.89 -17.77 19.53
CA ARG A 35 -6.70 -18.62 18.65
C ARG A 35 -7.73 -19.45 19.41
N GLY A 36 -7.38 -19.97 20.58
CA GLY A 36 -8.32 -20.73 21.41
C GLY A 36 -9.50 -19.91 21.95
N GLU A 37 -9.34 -18.60 22.11
CA GLU A 37 -10.45 -17.67 22.43
C GLU A 37 -11.30 -17.39 21.19
N ILE A 38 -10.65 -17.18 20.04
CA ILE A 38 -11.34 -16.92 18.77
C ILE A 38 -12.17 -18.12 18.34
N GLU A 39 -11.60 -19.33 18.41
CA GLU A 39 -12.32 -20.56 18.04
C GLU A 39 -13.51 -20.78 18.98
N ARG A 40 -13.38 -20.51 20.29
CA ARG A 40 -14.52 -20.57 21.23
C ARG A 40 -15.60 -19.55 20.89
N PHE A 41 -15.20 -18.33 20.53
CA PHE A 41 -16.14 -17.28 20.10
C PHE A 41 -16.89 -17.68 18.83
N VAL A 42 -16.19 -18.19 17.81
CA VAL A 42 -16.77 -18.64 16.52
C VAL A 42 -17.65 -19.88 16.68
N GLN A 43 -17.26 -20.82 17.53
CA GLN A 43 -18.00 -22.07 17.75
C GLN A 43 -19.27 -21.87 18.57
N ASN A 44 -19.16 -21.19 19.72
CA ASN A 44 -20.23 -21.13 20.72
C ASN A 44 -20.71 -19.70 20.98
N GLY A 45 -19.78 -18.74 21.10
CA GLY A 45 -20.10 -17.37 21.52
C GLY A 45 -21.08 -16.63 20.60
N LEU A 46 -21.01 -16.86 19.29
CA LEU A 46 -21.95 -16.26 18.33
C LEU A 46 -23.37 -16.80 18.48
N ALA A 47 -23.51 -18.12 18.66
CA ALA A 47 -24.80 -18.75 18.86
C ALA A 47 -25.43 -18.31 20.19
N GLU A 48 -24.62 -18.28 21.26
CA GLU A 48 -25.02 -17.78 22.58
C GLU A 48 -25.47 -16.31 22.51
N ALA A 49 -24.75 -15.46 21.78
CA ALA A 49 -25.10 -14.04 21.62
C ALA A 49 -26.43 -13.83 20.88
N VAL A 50 -26.71 -14.63 19.84
CA VAL A 50 -28.01 -14.60 19.15
C VAL A 50 -29.12 -15.09 20.07
N GLU A 51 -28.88 -16.20 20.78
CA GLU A 51 -29.87 -16.75 21.72
C GLU A 51 -30.19 -15.79 22.85
N GLU A 52 -29.20 -15.11 23.40
CA GLU A 52 -29.37 -14.11 24.43
C GLU A 52 -30.12 -12.87 23.89
N ALA A 53 -29.80 -12.41 22.68
CA ALA A 53 -30.48 -11.28 22.06
C ALA A 53 -31.97 -11.54 21.77
N LEU A 54 -32.33 -12.81 21.50
CA LEU A 54 -33.72 -13.23 21.27
C LEU A 54 -34.43 -13.68 22.56
N ARG A 55 -33.71 -13.85 23.68
CA ARG A 55 -34.27 -14.40 24.93
C ARG A 55 -35.19 -13.40 25.61
N GLY A 56 -36.39 -13.86 25.97
CA GLY A 56 -37.35 -13.06 26.76
C GLY A 56 -38.03 -11.92 25.99
N GLY A 57 -37.78 -11.80 24.69
CA GLY A 57 -38.35 -10.79 23.80
C GLY A 57 -39.74 -11.13 23.25
N ALA A 58 -40.24 -10.30 22.34
CA ALA A 58 -41.43 -10.55 21.53
C ALA A 58 -41.29 -11.85 20.70
N VAL A 59 -40.11 -12.11 20.13
CA VAL A 59 -39.85 -13.32 19.34
C VAL A 59 -40.00 -14.59 20.18
N ALA A 60 -39.38 -14.65 21.36
CA ALA A 60 -39.47 -15.82 22.24
C ALA A 60 -40.91 -16.06 22.73
N ARG A 61 -41.67 -14.99 23.00
CA ARG A 61 -43.09 -15.08 23.38
C ARG A 61 -43.95 -15.61 22.24
N GLN A 62 -43.75 -15.11 21.01
CA GLN A 62 -44.48 -15.57 19.82
C GLN A 62 -44.16 -17.03 19.47
N SER A 63 -42.89 -17.43 19.59
CA SER A 63 -42.48 -18.83 19.35
C SER A 63 -43.09 -19.79 20.38
N ALA A 64 -43.09 -19.43 21.67
CA ALA A 64 -43.72 -20.24 22.72
C ALA A 64 -45.24 -20.38 22.51
N GLN A 65 -45.91 -19.29 22.13
CA GLN A 65 -47.35 -19.32 21.79
C GLN A 65 -47.65 -20.18 20.56
N THR A 66 -46.78 -20.14 19.55
CA THR A 66 -46.90 -20.95 18.33
C THR A 66 -46.78 -22.44 18.65
N GLU A 67 -45.80 -22.81 19.48
CA GLU A 67 -45.59 -24.19 19.89
C GLU A 67 -46.73 -24.70 20.80
N GLU A 68 -47.23 -23.87 21.72
CA GLU A 68 -48.39 -24.21 22.56
C GLU A 68 -49.66 -24.41 21.71
N LEU A 69 -49.87 -23.56 20.70
CA LEU A 69 -50.97 -23.72 19.73
C LEU A 69 -50.83 -25.02 18.94
N ARG A 70 -49.62 -25.37 18.50
CA ARG A 70 -49.31 -26.60 17.76
C ARG A 70 -49.56 -27.85 18.62
N GLN A 71 -49.07 -27.86 19.86
CA GLN A 71 -49.33 -28.96 20.81
C GLN A 71 -50.82 -29.10 21.11
N THR A 72 -51.54 -27.99 21.26
CA THR A 72 -53.00 -28.01 21.44
C THR A 72 -53.71 -28.55 20.19
N MET A 73 -53.24 -28.18 19.00
CA MET A 73 -53.71 -28.71 17.72
C MET A 73 -53.54 -30.23 17.62
N ASP A 74 -52.37 -30.74 18.00
CA ASP A 74 -52.07 -32.18 17.98
C ASP A 74 -52.92 -32.93 19.01
N ARG A 75 -53.11 -32.38 20.22
CA ARG A 75 -54.02 -32.94 21.23
C ARG A 75 -55.48 -32.97 20.76
N ILE A 76 -55.92 -31.99 19.97
CA ILE A 76 -57.26 -31.99 19.36
C ILE A 76 -57.36 -33.10 18.30
N LYS A 77 -56.35 -33.26 17.44
CA LYS A 77 -56.32 -34.34 16.46
C LYS A 77 -56.30 -35.72 17.11
N GLU A 78 -55.54 -35.90 18.18
CA GLU A 78 -55.49 -37.15 18.96
C GLU A 78 -56.82 -37.45 19.67
N SER A 79 -57.47 -36.43 20.23
CA SER A 79 -58.69 -36.60 21.04
C SER A 79 -59.97 -36.74 20.19
N PHE A 80 -60.03 -36.03 19.06
CA PHE A 80 -61.26 -35.90 18.26
C PHE A 80 -61.10 -36.37 16.81
N GLY A 81 -59.91 -36.79 16.39
CA GLY A 81 -59.61 -37.27 15.03
C GLY A 81 -59.17 -36.14 14.08
N GLU A 82 -58.52 -36.50 12.96
CA GLU A 82 -57.92 -35.52 12.04
C GLU A 82 -58.93 -34.56 11.40
N TYR A 83 -60.21 -34.92 11.33
CA TYR A 83 -61.28 -34.08 10.77
C TYR A 83 -61.71 -32.92 11.68
N ALA A 84 -61.23 -32.88 12.93
CA ALA A 84 -61.55 -31.82 13.88
C ALA A 84 -60.91 -30.48 13.51
N ILE A 85 -59.79 -30.51 12.77
CA ILE A 85 -59.06 -29.33 12.32
C ILE A 85 -58.88 -29.40 10.81
N SER A 86 -59.27 -28.34 10.10
CA SER A 86 -59.12 -28.25 8.66
C SER A 86 -57.64 -28.20 8.24
N PRO A 87 -57.30 -28.52 6.97
CA PRO A 87 -55.94 -28.34 6.45
C PRO A 87 -55.43 -26.88 6.54
N LYS A 88 -56.33 -25.91 6.70
CA LYS A 88 -56.01 -24.48 6.90
C LYS A 88 -55.91 -24.09 8.38
N GLY A 89 -56.02 -25.05 9.30
CA GLY A 89 -55.94 -24.81 10.75
C GLY A 89 -57.24 -24.30 11.37
N ASP A 90 -58.39 -24.47 10.70
CA ASP A 90 -59.67 -24.05 11.27
C ASP A 90 -60.31 -25.16 12.09
N LEU A 91 -60.65 -24.85 13.35
CA LEU A 91 -61.37 -25.76 14.23
C LEU A 91 -62.83 -25.90 13.77
N ASN A 92 -63.29 -27.13 13.59
CA ASN A 92 -64.69 -27.42 13.24
C ASN A 92 -65.64 -26.93 14.35
N GLU A 93 -66.72 -26.25 13.95
CA GLU A 93 -67.71 -25.62 14.85
C GLU A 93 -68.22 -26.55 15.95
N SER A 94 -68.33 -27.85 15.65
CA SER A 94 -68.79 -28.89 16.57
C SER A 94 -67.93 -29.01 17.84
N PHE A 95 -66.68 -28.53 17.81
CA PHE A 95 -65.71 -28.63 18.91
C PHE A 95 -65.42 -27.29 19.60
N HIS A 96 -66.03 -26.18 19.16
CA HIS A 96 -65.78 -24.84 19.73
C HIS A 96 -66.11 -24.75 21.23
N GLU A 97 -67.14 -25.46 21.68
CA GLU A 97 -67.58 -25.44 23.08
C GLU A 97 -66.78 -26.40 24.00
N THR A 98 -65.89 -27.22 23.44
CA THR A 98 -65.07 -28.14 24.25
C THR A 98 -63.96 -27.38 25.00
N PRO A 99 -63.46 -27.89 26.14
CA PRO A 99 -62.36 -27.25 26.87
C PRO A 99 -61.11 -27.03 26.01
N LEU A 100 -60.75 -28.02 25.18
CA LEU A 100 -59.63 -27.93 24.24
C LEU A 100 -59.91 -26.98 23.08
N GLY A 101 -61.15 -26.94 22.57
CA GLY A 101 -61.55 -26.02 21.52
C GLY A 101 -61.53 -24.55 21.94
N LYS A 102 -62.01 -24.23 23.16
CA LYS A 102 -61.92 -22.88 23.75
C LYS A 102 -60.47 -22.45 23.95
N GLN A 103 -59.63 -23.35 24.49
CA GLN A 103 -58.20 -23.10 24.66
C GLN A 103 -57.51 -22.85 23.30
N TYR A 104 -57.82 -23.64 22.27
CA TYR A 104 -57.29 -23.46 20.92
C TYR A 104 -57.71 -22.15 20.27
N LEU A 105 -58.99 -21.76 20.39
CA LEU A 105 -59.49 -20.50 19.85
C LEU A 105 -58.89 -19.29 20.57
N GLU A 106 -58.72 -19.35 21.89
CA GLU A 106 -58.05 -18.30 22.67
C GLU A 106 -56.58 -18.17 22.28
N LEU A 107 -55.85 -19.29 22.20
CA LEU A 107 -54.46 -19.31 21.74
C LEU A 107 -54.34 -18.78 20.31
N ARG A 108 -55.24 -19.18 19.40
CA ARG A 108 -55.23 -18.73 18.00
C ARG A 108 -55.56 -17.24 17.84
N SER A 109 -56.38 -16.68 18.74
CA SER A 109 -56.67 -15.24 18.74
C SER A 109 -55.49 -14.38 19.21
N ARG A 110 -54.59 -14.96 20.00
CA ARG A 110 -53.37 -14.32 20.52
C ARG A 110 -52.14 -14.63 19.66
N ALA A 111 -52.12 -15.79 19.01
CA ALA A 111 -51.05 -16.21 18.14
C ALA A 111 -51.12 -15.40 16.83
N GLY A 112 -50.08 -14.62 16.56
CA GLY A 112 -49.84 -14.04 15.24
C GLY A 112 -49.41 -15.10 14.23
N GLU A 113 -48.75 -14.67 13.15
CA GLU A 113 -48.11 -15.63 12.24
C GLU A 113 -47.09 -16.50 13.00
N PRO A 114 -46.99 -17.81 12.67
CA PRO A 114 -46.06 -18.71 13.33
C PRO A 114 -44.62 -18.24 13.13
N VAL A 115 -43.87 -18.15 14.22
CA VAL A 115 -42.45 -17.74 14.22
C VAL A 115 -41.59 -18.94 14.59
N ASP A 116 -40.78 -19.41 13.64
CA ASP A 116 -39.76 -20.42 13.88
C ASP A 116 -38.45 -19.76 14.34
N LEU A 117 -38.06 -20.05 15.58
CA LEU A 117 -36.85 -19.50 16.19
C LEU A 117 -35.59 -19.96 15.44
N GLU A 118 -35.56 -21.20 14.93
CA GLU A 118 -34.40 -21.72 14.22
C GLU A 118 -34.28 -21.11 12.81
N GLU A 119 -35.41 -20.80 12.17
CA GLU A 119 -35.44 -20.05 10.91
C GLU A 119 -34.92 -18.62 11.10
N LEU A 120 -35.38 -17.92 12.14
CA LEU A 120 -34.90 -16.58 12.49
C LEU A 120 -33.41 -16.55 12.84
N LYS A 121 -32.92 -17.53 13.60
CA LYS A 121 -31.47 -17.67 13.86
C LYS A 121 -30.70 -17.83 12.56
N ALA A 122 -31.18 -18.68 11.65
CA ALA A 122 -30.55 -18.87 10.34
C ALA A 122 -30.55 -17.59 9.50
N GLU A 123 -31.64 -16.81 9.53
CA GLU A 123 -31.74 -15.50 8.89
C GLU A 123 -30.73 -14.49 9.44
N ILE A 124 -30.62 -14.39 10.78
CA ILE A 124 -29.61 -13.52 11.44
C ILE A 124 -28.20 -13.91 10.99
N PHE A 125 -27.85 -15.20 11.01
CA PHE A 125 -26.53 -15.66 10.56
C PHE A 125 -26.29 -15.36 9.08
N ASN A 126 -27.30 -15.51 8.22
CA ASN A 126 -27.20 -15.19 6.80
C ASN A 126 -26.97 -13.68 6.56
N HIS A 127 -27.63 -12.81 7.33
CA HIS A 127 -27.42 -11.36 7.23
C HIS A 127 -26.00 -10.98 7.66
N VAL A 128 -25.54 -11.50 8.79
CA VAL A 128 -24.16 -11.28 9.27
C VAL A 128 -23.14 -11.79 8.25
N TYR A 129 -23.34 -13.00 7.71
CA TYR A 129 -22.50 -13.56 6.64
C TYR A 129 -22.47 -12.66 5.41
N THR A 130 -23.65 -12.26 4.92
CA THR A 130 -23.80 -11.44 3.71
C THR A 130 -23.09 -10.10 3.89
N PHE A 131 -23.24 -9.48 5.06
CA PHE A 131 -22.54 -8.25 5.41
C PHE A 131 -21.02 -8.42 5.29
N PHE A 132 -20.41 -9.33 6.05
CA PHE A 132 -18.94 -9.46 6.03
C PHE A 132 -18.40 -9.95 4.68
N SER A 133 -19.08 -10.87 3.99
CA SER A 133 -18.66 -11.34 2.66
C SER A 133 -18.68 -10.23 1.60
N ARG A 134 -19.45 -9.16 1.83
CA ARG A 134 -19.55 -8.02 0.90
C ARG A 134 -18.30 -7.16 0.97
N TYR A 135 -17.79 -6.90 2.18
CA TYR A 135 -16.71 -5.95 2.43
C TYR A 135 -15.33 -6.60 2.55
N TYR A 136 -15.26 -7.90 2.81
CA TYR A 136 -14.00 -8.63 2.83
C TYR A 136 -13.71 -9.25 1.47
N ASP A 137 -12.53 -8.94 0.95
CA ASP A 137 -12.01 -9.56 -0.26
C ASP A 137 -10.55 -9.89 -0.02
N ASN A 138 -10.22 -11.19 -0.03
CA ASN A 138 -8.85 -11.62 -0.24
C ASN A 138 -7.81 -11.13 0.80
N GLY A 139 -8.24 -10.92 2.05
CA GLY A 139 -7.40 -10.42 3.13
C GLY A 139 -7.52 -8.92 3.38
N ASP A 140 -8.35 -8.23 2.61
CA ASP A 140 -8.53 -6.79 2.67
C ASP A 140 -9.99 -6.38 2.88
N PHE A 141 -10.20 -5.22 3.51
CA PHE A 141 -11.52 -4.61 3.73
C PHE A 141 -11.74 -3.45 2.75
N LEU A 142 -12.51 -3.71 1.69
CA LEU A 142 -12.71 -2.75 0.63
C LEU A 142 -13.99 -1.94 0.84
N SER A 143 -13.89 -0.63 0.65
CA SER A 143 -15.06 0.26 0.63
C SER A 143 -15.88 -0.01 -0.64
N ARG A 144 -16.89 -0.88 -0.53
CA ARG A 144 -17.86 -1.16 -1.61
C ARG A 144 -19.13 -0.37 -1.35
N ARG A 145 -19.05 0.95 -1.57
CA ARG A 145 -20.13 1.94 -1.41
C ARG A 145 -21.30 1.72 -2.40
N ARG A 146 -21.97 0.55 -2.37
CA ARG A 146 -23.15 0.21 -3.19
C ARG A 146 -24.43 0.39 -2.37
N TYR A 147 -25.41 1.15 -2.89
CA TYR A 147 -26.59 1.60 -2.15
C TYR A 147 -27.88 1.04 -2.77
N SER A 148 -28.41 -0.05 -2.19
CA SER A 148 -29.66 -0.72 -2.57
C SER A 148 -29.65 -1.52 -3.88
N ARG A 149 -30.67 -2.38 -4.04
CA ARG A 149 -30.98 -3.13 -5.27
C ARG A 149 -31.13 -2.24 -6.52
N ARG A 150 -31.39 -0.94 -6.35
CA ARG A 150 -31.70 0.02 -7.43
C ARG A 150 -30.58 1.03 -7.73
N GLN A 151 -29.63 1.29 -6.82
CA GLN A 151 -28.52 2.21 -7.08
C GLN A 151 -27.17 1.54 -6.84
N LYS A 152 -26.25 1.68 -7.80
CA LYS A 152 -24.96 1.00 -7.72
C LYS A 152 -23.94 1.73 -6.85
N TYR A 153 -24.09 3.04 -6.61
CA TYR A 153 -23.20 3.84 -5.77
C TYR A 153 -23.92 5.08 -5.20
N ALA A 154 -23.67 5.44 -3.95
CA ALA A 154 -23.99 6.76 -3.42
C ALA A 154 -22.87 7.18 -2.46
N VAL A 155 -22.27 8.34 -2.67
CA VAL A 155 -21.41 8.93 -1.65
C VAL A 155 -22.31 9.79 -0.77
N PRO A 156 -22.25 9.69 0.58
CA PRO A 156 -22.97 10.63 1.44
C PRO A 156 -22.55 12.05 1.06
N TYR A 157 -23.47 12.84 0.52
CA TYR A 157 -23.21 14.22 0.14
C TYR A 157 -22.94 15.04 1.41
N ASN A 158 -21.71 15.55 1.54
CA ASN A 158 -21.25 16.35 2.68
C ASN A 158 -21.35 17.86 2.41
N GLY A 159 -21.91 18.28 1.27
CA GLY A 159 -21.97 19.68 0.85
C GLY A 159 -20.96 20.06 -0.25
N GLU A 160 -20.02 19.19 -0.59
CA GLU A 160 -19.05 19.44 -1.66
C GLU A 160 -19.66 19.20 -3.05
N GLU A 161 -19.52 20.15 -3.97
CA GLU A 161 -20.05 20.02 -5.34
C GLU A 161 -19.41 18.85 -6.11
N VAL A 162 -18.15 18.53 -5.82
CA VAL A 162 -17.40 17.42 -6.42
C VAL A 162 -16.65 16.68 -5.32
N TYR A 163 -16.85 15.37 -5.24
CA TYR A 163 -16.11 14.48 -4.34
C TYR A 163 -15.46 13.34 -5.12
N LEU A 164 -14.14 13.23 -5.03
CA LEU A 164 -13.36 12.18 -5.68
C LEU A 164 -12.92 11.15 -4.63
N HIS A 165 -13.13 9.87 -4.93
CA HIS A 165 -12.84 8.76 -4.02
C HIS A 165 -12.33 7.55 -4.80
N TRP A 166 -11.45 6.77 -4.17
CA TRP A 166 -10.89 5.54 -4.72
C TRP A 166 -10.96 4.41 -3.68
N ALA A 167 -10.82 3.17 -4.14
CA ALA A 167 -11.16 1.97 -3.36
C ALA A 167 -10.39 1.83 -2.03
N ASN A 168 -9.13 2.25 -2.00
CA ASN A 168 -8.20 2.05 -0.88
C ASN A 168 -7.92 3.34 -0.09
N ALA A 169 -8.73 4.40 -0.25
CA ALA A 169 -8.47 5.73 0.34
C ALA A 169 -8.33 5.73 1.87
N ASP A 170 -9.06 4.84 2.53
CA ASP A 170 -9.08 4.70 3.99
C ASP A 170 -8.01 3.72 4.50
N GLN A 171 -6.99 3.40 3.69
CA GLN A 171 -6.01 2.35 3.99
C GLN A 171 -4.58 2.82 3.74
N TYR A 172 -3.66 2.33 4.56
CA TYR A 172 -2.22 2.45 4.34
C TYR A 172 -1.77 1.42 3.33
N TYR A 173 -0.95 1.86 2.37
CA TYR A 173 -0.23 0.94 1.50
C TYR A 173 1.08 0.51 2.17
N VAL A 174 1.23 -0.79 2.45
CA VAL A 174 2.34 -1.30 3.28
C VAL A 174 3.58 -1.69 2.46
N LYS A 175 3.41 -2.01 1.17
CA LYS A 175 4.43 -2.73 0.40
C LYS A 175 5.07 -1.87 -0.69
N THR A 176 6.00 -1.00 -0.32
CA THR A 176 6.76 -0.20 -1.29
C THR A 176 8.04 -0.86 -1.81
N GLY A 177 8.39 -2.04 -1.29
CA GLY A 177 9.52 -2.86 -1.75
C GLY A 177 9.19 -4.36 -1.81
N GLU A 178 9.97 -5.10 -2.60
CA GLU A 178 9.86 -6.55 -2.73
C GLU A 178 10.77 -7.25 -1.69
N HIS A 179 10.32 -7.33 -0.43
CA HIS A 179 10.98 -8.18 0.55
C HIS A 179 10.54 -9.62 0.40
N PHE A 180 11.37 -10.45 -0.22
CA PHE A 180 11.11 -11.88 -0.36
C PHE A 180 11.40 -12.59 0.96
N THR A 181 10.39 -13.24 1.52
CA THR A 181 10.55 -14.07 2.72
C THR A 181 10.33 -15.52 2.38
N ASP A 182 11.16 -16.40 2.94
CA ASP A 182 10.94 -17.83 2.93
C ASP A 182 9.56 -18.22 3.46
N TYR A 183 9.05 -19.34 2.97
CA TYR A 183 7.75 -19.88 3.39
C TYR A 183 7.89 -21.33 3.81
N ARG A 184 7.35 -21.66 4.99
CA ARG A 184 7.40 -23.02 5.53
C ARG A 184 6.00 -23.46 5.92
N PHE A 185 5.68 -24.71 5.63
CA PHE A 185 4.46 -25.37 6.09
C PHE A 185 4.74 -26.83 6.45
N LYS A 186 3.91 -27.42 7.30
CA LYS A 186 4.07 -28.82 7.72
C LYS A 186 2.90 -29.66 7.23
N ASN A 187 3.20 -30.69 6.44
CA ASN A 187 2.21 -31.64 5.95
C ASN A 187 2.72 -33.07 6.11
N ASN A 188 1.85 -33.97 6.58
CA ASN A 188 2.18 -35.40 6.79
C ASN A 188 3.49 -35.66 7.56
N GLY A 189 3.82 -34.80 8.53
CA GLY A 189 5.02 -34.93 9.38
C GLY A 189 6.29 -34.31 8.81
N VAL A 190 6.32 -33.95 7.52
CA VAL A 190 7.46 -33.31 6.83
C VAL A 190 7.25 -31.79 6.78
N THR A 191 8.34 -31.04 6.97
CA THR A 191 8.36 -29.59 6.79
C THR A 191 8.73 -29.27 5.35
N VAL A 192 7.86 -28.60 4.61
CA VAL A 192 8.17 -28.12 3.26
C VAL A 192 8.61 -26.66 3.38
N HIS A 193 9.78 -26.34 2.84
CA HIS A 193 10.41 -25.03 2.89
C HIS A 193 10.63 -24.50 1.48
N PHE A 194 9.95 -23.40 1.15
CA PHE A 194 10.18 -22.62 -0.05
C PHE A 194 11.22 -21.56 0.26
N GLU A 195 12.34 -21.62 -0.45
CA GLU A 195 13.51 -20.78 -0.25
C GLU A 195 13.83 -20.03 -1.54
N LEU A 196 14.20 -18.76 -1.45
CA LEU A 196 14.60 -17.99 -2.62
C LEU A 196 16.11 -18.19 -2.89
N ALA A 197 16.43 -18.91 -3.96
CA ALA A 197 17.82 -19.17 -4.36
C ALA A 197 18.48 -17.94 -5.01
N ALA A 198 17.71 -17.17 -5.78
CA ALA A 198 18.19 -15.94 -6.40
C ALA A 198 17.03 -14.98 -6.70
N ALA A 199 17.24 -13.70 -6.36
CA ALA A 199 16.50 -12.58 -6.93
C ALA A 199 17.43 -11.92 -7.95
N ASN A 200 17.25 -12.22 -9.24
CA ASN A 200 18.10 -11.64 -10.27
C ASN A 200 17.62 -10.19 -10.51
N THR A 201 18.27 -9.27 -9.81
CA THR A 201 18.03 -7.84 -9.87
C THR A 201 18.99 -7.22 -10.87
N GLU A 202 18.48 -6.40 -11.79
CA GLU A 202 19.35 -5.65 -12.69
C GLU A 202 19.94 -4.46 -11.93
N GLN A 203 21.25 -4.27 -12.03
CA GLN A 203 21.94 -3.09 -11.53
C GLN A 203 21.75 -1.95 -12.55
N ASN A 204 21.38 -0.76 -12.06
CA ASN A 204 21.13 0.49 -12.80
C ASN A 204 19.72 0.67 -13.38
N ASN A 205 19.40 1.91 -13.74
CA ASN A 205 18.11 2.40 -14.25
C ASN A 205 17.83 1.95 -15.71
N VAL A 206 18.07 0.66 -15.99
CA VAL A 206 17.92 0.05 -17.32
C VAL A 206 16.59 -0.68 -17.40
N LYS A 207 15.94 -0.56 -18.56
CA LYS A 207 14.64 -1.16 -18.84
C LYS A 207 14.73 -2.69 -18.99
N GLY A 208 14.48 -3.42 -17.91
CA GLY A 208 14.38 -4.89 -17.87
C GLY A 208 12.98 -5.48 -18.19
N GLU A 209 12.91 -6.81 -18.31
CA GLU A 209 11.67 -7.55 -18.59
C GLU A 209 10.87 -7.92 -17.32
N ARG A 210 9.55 -8.16 -17.47
CA ARG A 210 8.67 -8.61 -16.38
C ARG A 210 9.17 -9.90 -15.73
N ARG A 211 9.21 -9.93 -14.39
CA ARG A 211 9.73 -11.04 -13.56
C ARG A 211 8.60 -11.91 -13.00
N PHE A 212 8.93 -13.16 -12.71
CA PHE A 212 8.03 -14.20 -12.20
C PHE A 212 8.72 -15.04 -11.13
N PHE A 213 7.94 -15.64 -10.24
CA PHE A 213 8.44 -16.66 -9.31
C PHE A 213 8.50 -18.00 -10.04
N VAL A 214 9.70 -18.49 -10.31
CA VAL A 214 9.94 -19.74 -11.03
C VAL A 214 10.50 -20.79 -10.05
N PRO A 215 9.77 -21.87 -9.77
CA PRO A 215 10.25 -22.97 -8.93
C PRO A 215 11.33 -23.79 -9.65
N ARG A 216 12.42 -24.11 -8.96
CA ARG A 216 13.49 -25.00 -9.45
C ARG A 216 13.18 -26.44 -9.04
N ALA A 217 12.12 -27.01 -9.61
CA ALA A 217 11.61 -28.33 -9.21
C ALA A 217 12.66 -29.46 -9.28
N LYS A 218 13.62 -29.37 -10.21
CA LYS A 218 14.71 -30.35 -10.37
C LYS A 218 15.80 -30.27 -9.30
N GLU A 219 15.88 -29.15 -8.59
CA GLU A 219 16.86 -28.90 -7.53
C GLU A 219 16.24 -29.05 -6.14
N ALA A 220 14.97 -29.46 -6.05
CA ALA A 220 14.34 -29.74 -4.77
C ALA A 220 15.08 -30.88 -4.04
N SER A 221 15.34 -30.68 -2.75
CA SER A 221 16.12 -31.60 -1.91
C SER A 221 15.34 -32.00 -0.66
N TYR A 222 15.46 -33.26 -0.25
CA TYR A 222 14.85 -33.77 0.98
C TYR A 222 15.94 -34.22 1.95
N ASP A 223 15.92 -33.65 3.15
CA ASP A 223 16.74 -34.07 4.28
C ASP A 223 15.88 -34.95 5.22
N GLY A 224 16.26 -36.23 5.31
CA GLY A 224 15.55 -37.22 6.12
C GLY A 224 15.87 -37.15 7.62
N ASP A 225 16.96 -36.51 8.03
CA ASP A 225 17.36 -36.41 9.44
C ASP A 225 16.53 -35.32 10.18
N VAL A 226 16.21 -34.24 9.46
CA VAL A 226 15.36 -33.13 9.95
C VAL A 226 13.96 -33.12 9.31
N CYS A 227 13.61 -34.15 8.54
CA CYS A 227 12.33 -34.31 7.83
C CYS A 227 11.90 -33.02 7.09
N THR A 228 12.82 -32.43 6.31
CA THR A 228 12.60 -31.15 5.63
C THR A 228 12.79 -31.28 4.11
N LEU A 229 11.78 -30.86 3.35
CA LEU A 229 11.81 -30.76 1.89
C LEU A 229 12.03 -29.30 1.48
N THR A 230 13.16 -28.99 0.86
CA THR A 230 13.48 -27.65 0.36
C THR A 230 13.16 -27.54 -1.13
N ILE A 231 12.37 -26.53 -1.50
CA ILE A 231 12.04 -26.18 -2.89
C ILE A 231 12.55 -24.77 -3.15
N LEU A 232 13.52 -24.67 -4.05
CA LEU A 232 14.15 -23.40 -4.41
C LEU A 232 13.30 -22.61 -5.42
N PHE A 233 13.30 -21.29 -5.30
CA PHE A 233 12.64 -20.36 -6.22
C PHE A 233 13.62 -19.32 -6.75
N GLU A 234 13.41 -18.92 -8.00
CA GLU A 234 14.07 -17.76 -8.60
C GLU A 234 13.03 -16.68 -8.90
N TYR A 235 13.37 -15.41 -8.62
CA TYR A 235 12.60 -14.27 -9.09
C TYR A 235 13.33 -13.61 -10.28
N ARG A 236 12.85 -13.90 -11.49
CA ARG A 236 13.53 -13.51 -12.74
C ARG A 236 12.58 -13.40 -13.93
N PRO A 237 13.02 -12.77 -15.05
CA PRO A 237 12.31 -12.86 -16.31
C PRO A 237 12.23 -14.30 -16.85
N LEU A 238 11.20 -14.57 -17.65
CA LEU A 238 11.04 -15.85 -18.34
C LEU A 238 11.99 -15.93 -19.54
N THR A 239 12.63 -17.09 -19.70
CA THR A 239 13.40 -17.43 -20.90
C THR A 239 12.47 -17.54 -22.12
N GLY A 240 13.02 -17.45 -23.34
CA GLY A 240 12.22 -17.53 -24.57
C GLY A 240 11.38 -18.82 -24.69
N ARG A 241 11.88 -19.95 -24.15
CA ARG A 241 11.12 -21.21 -24.08
C ARG A 241 9.96 -21.12 -23.11
N GLU A 242 10.19 -20.61 -21.90
CA GLU A 242 9.16 -20.44 -20.86
C GLU A 242 8.06 -19.45 -21.28
N LYS A 243 8.42 -18.36 -21.99
CA LYS A 243 7.43 -17.41 -22.56
C LYS A 243 6.50 -18.09 -23.56
N THR A 244 7.04 -18.98 -24.38
CA THR A 244 6.26 -19.71 -25.40
C THR A 244 5.29 -20.70 -24.73
N ALA A 245 5.74 -21.41 -23.68
CA ALA A 245 4.92 -22.35 -22.92
C ALA A 245 3.83 -21.63 -22.08
N SER A 246 4.19 -20.55 -21.40
CA SER A 246 3.31 -19.78 -20.52
C SER A 246 2.34 -18.86 -21.27
N GLY A 247 2.51 -18.67 -22.58
CA GLY A 247 1.69 -17.75 -23.38
C GLY A 247 1.82 -16.29 -22.91
N THR A 248 0.83 -15.46 -23.23
CA THR A 248 0.84 -14.01 -22.96
C THR A 248 -0.05 -13.57 -21.79
N ARG A 249 -0.93 -14.45 -21.28
CA ARG A 249 -1.85 -14.16 -20.17
C ARG A 249 -1.72 -15.23 -19.09
N ASN A 250 -1.87 -14.82 -17.82
CA ASN A 250 -1.79 -15.69 -16.65
C ASN A 250 -0.50 -16.52 -16.59
N GLN A 251 0.62 -15.92 -16.99
CA GLN A 251 1.92 -16.61 -17.08
C GLN A 251 2.32 -17.22 -15.73
N GLN A 252 2.18 -16.48 -14.63
CA GLN A 252 2.48 -16.98 -13.28
C GLN A 252 1.64 -18.21 -12.89
N GLU A 253 0.38 -18.27 -13.36
CA GLU A 253 -0.53 -19.35 -13.03
C GLU A 253 -0.12 -20.65 -13.71
N ARG A 254 0.29 -20.56 -14.98
CA ARG A 254 0.82 -21.71 -15.72
C ARG A 254 2.12 -22.23 -15.15
N ILE A 255 2.98 -21.35 -14.63
CA ILE A 255 4.20 -21.75 -13.93
C ILE A 255 3.86 -22.57 -12.68
N ILE A 256 2.81 -22.18 -11.94
CA ILE A 256 2.34 -22.92 -10.77
C ILE A 256 1.77 -24.29 -11.18
N GLU A 257 0.96 -24.34 -12.23
CA GLU A 257 0.41 -25.58 -12.79
C GLU A 257 1.53 -26.55 -13.21
N GLU A 258 2.54 -26.06 -13.93
CA GLU A 258 3.69 -26.85 -14.37
C GLU A 258 4.51 -27.36 -13.17
N ALA A 259 4.79 -26.49 -12.19
CA ALA A 259 5.52 -26.88 -10.99
C ALA A 259 4.78 -27.92 -10.14
N THR A 260 3.45 -27.84 -10.08
CA THR A 260 2.62 -28.82 -9.35
C THR A 260 2.72 -30.21 -9.98
N ALA A 261 2.93 -30.30 -11.30
CA ALA A 261 3.16 -31.57 -11.99
C ALA A 261 4.62 -32.06 -11.86
N ASP A 262 5.60 -31.15 -11.96
CA ASP A 262 7.02 -31.49 -12.01
C ASP A 262 7.62 -31.86 -10.64
N LEU A 263 7.19 -31.20 -9.56
CA LEU A 263 7.72 -31.43 -8.21
C LEU A 263 7.52 -32.89 -7.74
N PRO A 264 6.31 -33.47 -7.82
CA PRO A 264 6.10 -34.90 -7.52
C PRO A 264 6.93 -35.82 -8.43
N ALA A 265 7.12 -35.44 -9.70
CA ALA A 265 7.87 -36.25 -10.65
C ALA A 265 9.37 -36.32 -10.32
N CYS A 266 9.94 -35.24 -9.79
CA CYS A 266 11.35 -35.16 -9.38
C CYS A 266 11.63 -35.87 -8.04
N LEU A 267 10.64 -35.92 -7.14
CA LEU A 267 10.79 -36.46 -5.78
C LEU A 267 10.38 -37.94 -5.64
N LYS A 268 10.18 -38.66 -6.75
CA LYS A 268 9.77 -40.08 -6.76
C LYS A 268 10.63 -41.02 -5.90
N LYS A 269 11.89 -40.65 -5.62
CA LYS A 269 12.82 -41.44 -4.79
C LYS A 269 12.61 -41.26 -3.28
N HIS A 270 11.80 -40.29 -2.87
CA HIS A 270 11.55 -39.94 -1.47
C HIS A 270 10.04 -40.02 -1.16
N PRO A 271 9.52 -41.19 -0.76
CA PRO A 271 8.08 -41.38 -0.56
C PRO A 271 7.48 -40.49 0.55
N GLU A 272 8.26 -40.16 1.58
CA GLU A 272 7.84 -39.25 2.65
C GLU A 272 7.67 -37.81 2.14
N ALA A 273 8.62 -37.31 1.34
CA ALA A 273 8.52 -36.01 0.70
C ALA A 273 7.35 -35.94 -0.30
N LEU A 274 7.10 -37.03 -1.03
CA LEU A 274 5.95 -37.13 -1.95
C LEU A 274 4.63 -37.05 -1.19
N ALA A 275 4.50 -37.77 -0.07
CA ALA A 275 3.31 -37.72 0.77
C ALA A 275 3.06 -36.31 1.33
N ALA A 276 4.11 -35.52 1.59
CA ALA A 276 3.99 -34.15 2.06
C ALA A 276 3.42 -33.18 1.00
N LEU A 277 3.50 -33.54 -0.29
CA LEU A 277 2.97 -32.74 -1.40
C LEU A 277 1.54 -33.12 -1.79
N GLU A 278 0.99 -34.19 -1.23
CA GLU A 278 -0.37 -34.65 -1.48
C GLU A 278 -1.38 -34.08 -0.48
N PRO A 279 -2.62 -33.76 -0.91
CA PRO A 279 -3.11 -33.82 -2.29
C PRO A 279 -2.51 -32.70 -3.16
N ALA A 280 -2.39 -32.90 -4.47
CA ALA A 280 -1.88 -31.89 -5.41
C ALA A 280 -2.55 -30.50 -5.27
N SER A 281 -3.83 -30.46 -4.93
CA SER A 281 -4.58 -29.23 -4.64
C SER A 281 -4.00 -28.43 -3.47
N GLU A 282 -3.42 -29.12 -2.48
CA GLU A 282 -2.80 -28.50 -1.31
C GLU A 282 -1.45 -27.88 -1.67
N LEU A 283 -0.61 -28.58 -2.44
CA LEU A 283 0.63 -28.04 -2.99
C LEU A 283 0.37 -26.80 -3.85
N GLU A 284 -0.59 -26.90 -4.77
CA GLU A 284 -0.99 -25.78 -5.63
C GLU A 284 -1.42 -24.57 -4.78
N ARG A 285 -2.21 -24.80 -3.73
CA ARG A 285 -2.63 -23.76 -2.78
C ARG A 285 -1.43 -23.11 -2.09
N HIS A 286 -0.43 -23.89 -1.66
CA HIS A 286 0.79 -23.36 -1.03
C HIS A 286 1.67 -22.58 -2.02
N LEU A 287 1.82 -23.05 -3.27
CA LEU A 287 2.55 -22.34 -4.34
C LEU A 287 1.87 -21.01 -4.70
N ARG A 288 0.55 -21.02 -4.88
CA ARG A 288 -0.25 -19.80 -5.08
C ARG A 288 -0.08 -18.88 -3.89
N ARG A 289 -0.15 -19.39 -2.66
CA ARG A 289 0.01 -18.59 -1.44
C ARG A 289 1.39 -17.93 -1.35
N TYR A 290 2.47 -18.65 -1.61
CA TYR A 290 3.82 -18.10 -1.60
C TYR A 290 4.01 -17.00 -2.64
N THR A 291 3.63 -17.30 -3.88
CA THR A 291 3.70 -16.34 -4.99
C THR A 291 2.85 -15.11 -4.69
N ARG A 292 1.62 -15.31 -4.23
CA ARG A 292 0.67 -14.25 -3.90
C ARG A 292 1.16 -13.41 -2.73
N ARG A 293 1.69 -14.02 -1.66
CA ARG A 293 2.28 -13.30 -0.52
C ARG A 293 3.41 -12.37 -0.97
N ASN A 294 4.22 -12.81 -1.91
CA ASN A 294 5.34 -12.01 -2.41
C ASN A 294 4.96 -11.05 -3.56
N THR A 295 3.75 -11.12 -4.13
CA THR A 295 3.31 -10.26 -5.26
C THR A 295 2.12 -9.36 -4.94
N SER A 296 1.28 -9.72 -3.98
CA SER A 296 0.07 -8.97 -3.63
C SER A 296 0.40 -7.68 -2.91
N ASP A 297 -0.51 -6.72 -3.09
CA ASP A 297 -0.57 -5.51 -2.29
C ASP A 297 -1.09 -5.85 -0.90
N PHE A 298 -0.50 -5.22 0.12
CA PHE A 298 -0.95 -5.33 1.50
C PHE A 298 -1.40 -3.96 1.98
N PHE A 299 -2.59 -3.96 2.58
CA PHE A 299 -3.23 -2.78 3.12
C PHE A 299 -3.48 -2.94 4.61
N VAL A 300 -3.45 -1.82 5.32
CA VAL A 300 -3.91 -1.74 6.71
C VAL A 300 -4.91 -0.60 6.80
N HIS A 301 -6.12 -0.89 7.24
CA HIS A 301 -7.20 0.08 7.31
C HIS A 301 -6.92 1.13 8.42
N LYS A 302 -7.15 2.41 8.12
CA LYS A 302 -6.87 3.55 9.02
C LYS A 302 -7.83 3.59 10.22
N ASP A 303 -9.11 3.25 10.01
CA ASP A 303 -10.14 3.09 11.05
C ASP A 303 -11.17 1.99 10.68
N LEU A 304 -10.80 0.71 10.87
CA LEU A 304 -11.66 -0.41 10.43
C LEU A 304 -12.97 -0.46 11.20
N LYS A 305 -12.92 -0.11 12.49
CA LYS A 305 -14.09 -0.13 13.36
C LYS A 305 -15.13 0.88 12.88
N GLY A 306 -14.74 2.15 12.71
CA GLY A 306 -15.64 3.20 12.26
C GLY A 306 -16.23 2.89 10.88
N PHE A 307 -15.40 2.36 9.96
CA PHE A 307 -15.85 1.92 8.64
C PHE A 307 -16.91 0.81 8.73
N LEU A 308 -16.61 -0.32 9.36
CA LEU A 308 -17.54 -1.45 9.40
C LEU A 308 -18.79 -1.16 10.24
N GLU A 309 -18.68 -0.37 11.33
CA GLU A 309 -19.86 0.03 12.10
C GLU A 309 -20.78 0.95 11.29
N GLY A 310 -20.21 1.87 10.51
CA GLY A 310 -20.97 2.72 9.59
C GLY A 310 -21.65 1.92 8.48
N GLU A 311 -20.92 1.00 7.86
CA GLU A 311 -21.47 0.10 6.83
C GLU A 311 -22.53 -0.86 7.40
N LEU A 312 -22.37 -1.34 8.63
CA LEU A 312 -23.35 -2.19 9.30
C LEU A 312 -24.65 -1.41 9.55
N ASP A 313 -24.55 -0.19 10.07
CA ASP A 313 -25.70 0.67 10.28
C ASP A 313 -26.42 0.97 8.96
N PHE A 314 -25.68 1.14 7.88
CA PHE A 314 -26.25 1.31 6.55
C PHE A 314 -26.92 0.04 6.03
N TYR A 315 -26.26 -1.11 6.14
CA TYR A 315 -26.78 -2.42 5.74
C TYR A 315 -28.11 -2.71 6.43
N LEU A 316 -28.18 -2.52 7.75
CA LEU A 316 -29.40 -2.72 8.52
C LEU A 316 -30.55 -1.82 8.04
N LYS A 317 -30.27 -0.57 7.66
CA LYS A 317 -31.31 0.37 7.21
C LYS A 317 -31.86 0.08 5.81
N ASN A 318 -31.11 -0.62 4.95
CA ASN A 318 -31.45 -0.76 3.52
C ASN A 318 -31.75 -2.19 3.09
N GLU A 319 -31.12 -3.17 3.74
CA GLU A 319 -31.21 -4.59 3.36
C GLU A 319 -32.02 -5.40 4.38
N VAL A 320 -32.11 -4.92 5.62
CA VAL A 320 -32.90 -5.56 6.69
C VAL A 320 -34.20 -4.78 6.94
N LEU A 321 -34.12 -3.45 7.00
CA LEU A 321 -35.28 -2.60 7.21
C LEU A 321 -35.92 -2.19 5.88
N ASN A 322 -37.13 -2.67 5.62
CA ASN A 322 -37.98 -2.19 4.53
C ASN A 322 -39.14 -1.36 5.11
N VAL A 323 -39.17 -0.07 4.78
CA VAL A 323 -40.16 0.88 5.32
C VAL A 323 -41.57 0.53 4.84
N ASP A 324 -41.70 0.03 3.61
CA ASP A 324 -42.99 -0.37 3.04
C ASP A 324 -43.59 -1.57 3.80
N ASP A 325 -42.73 -2.46 4.30
CA ASP A 325 -43.14 -3.62 5.09
C ASP A 325 -43.52 -3.22 6.52
N LEU A 326 -42.85 -2.21 7.10
CA LEU A 326 -43.14 -1.67 8.43
C LEU A 326 -44.55 -1.05 8.54
N GLU A 327 -45.05 -0.40 7.49
CA GLU A 327 -46.42 0.13 7.48
C GLU A 327 -47.48 -0.98 7.33
N ALA A 328 -47.14 -2.08 6.67
CA ALA A 328 -48.03 -3.23 6.51
C ALA A 328 -48.10 -4.12 7.77
N TRP A 329 -47.06 -4.08 8.62
CA TRP A 329 -46.93 -4.91 9.81
C TRP A 329 -47.46 -4.17 11.04
N GLY A 330 -48.54 -4.69 11.64
CA GLY A 330 -49.10 -4.11 12.88
C GLY A 330 -48.10 -4.06 14.05
N PRO A 331 -48.46 -3.37 15.16
CA PRO A 331 -47.53 -3.03 16.25
C PRO A 331 -46.72 -4.21 16.82
N GLU A 332 -47.37 -5.36 17.05
CA GLU A 332 -46.73 -6.53 17.65
C GLU A 332 -45.69 -7.21 16.74
N ARG A 333 -45.80 -7.02 15.42
CA ARG A 333 -44.87 -7.58 14.43
C ARG A 333 -43.66 -6.66 14.22
N SER A 334 -43.80 -5.38 14.53
CA SER A 334 -42.67 -4.43 14.50
C SER A 334 -41.65 -4.69 15.61
N ASP A 335 -42.11 -5.08 16.81
CA ASP A 335 -41.23 -5.34 17.96
C ASP A 335 -40.30 -6.54 17.74
N SER A 336 -40.80 -7.64 17.17
CA SER A 336 -40.00 -8.83 16.87
C SER A 336 -38.93 -8.55 15.80
N TRP A 337 -39.25 -7.72 14.81
CA TRP A 337 -38.27 -7.28 13.80
C TRP A 337 -37.17 -6.37 14.38
N PHE A 338 -37.50 -5.47 15.31
CA PHE A 338 -36.48 -4.68 15.99
C PHE A 338 -35.54 -5.54 16.86
N GLU A 339 -36.03 -6.64 17.43
CA GLU A 339 -35.21 -7.62 18.14
C GLU A 339 -34.22 -8.32 17.20
N VAL A 340 -34.67 -8.76 16.02
CA VAL A 340 -33.81 -9.34 14.97
C VAL A 340 -32.75 -8.34 14.53
N MET A 341 -33.13 -7.09 14.25
CA MET A 341 -32.18 -6.03 13.87
C MET A 341 -31.16 -5.75 14.97
N ARG A 342 -31.57 -5.74 16.24
CA ARG A 342 -30.67 -5.60 17.40
C ARG A 342 -29.74 -6.80 17.52
N ALA A 343 -30.22 -8.02 17.28
CA ALA A 343 -29.40 -9.23 17.29
C ALA A 343 -28.32 -9.17 16.19
N ILE A 344 -28.70 -8.86 14.94
CA ILE A 344 -27.74 -8.68 13.83
C ILE A 344 -26.71 -7.60 14.18
N LYS A 345 -27.17 -6.45 14.70
CA LYS A 345 -26.28 -5.34 15.10
C LYS A 345 -25.33 -5.73 16.23
N GLY A 346 -25.81 -6.45 17.24
CA GLY A 346 -25.02 -6.89 18.39
C GLY A 346 -23.94 -7.91 18.00
N VAL A 347 -24.33 -8.92 17.23
CA VAL A 347 -23.39 -9.93 16.71
C VAL A 347 -22.39 -9.30 15.76
N GLY A 348 -22.87 -8.48 14.82
CA GLY A 348 -22.02 -7.75 13.87
C GLY A 348 -20.99 -6.88 14.59
N ARG A 349 -21.40 -6.08 15.59
CA ARG A 349 -20.48 -5.26 16.41
C ARG A 349 -19.46 -6.08 17.17
N SER A 350 -19.83 -7.26 17.66
CA SER A 350 -18.91 -8.14 18.37
C SER A 350 -17.81 -8.67 17.44
N VAL A 351 -18.18 -9.08 16.22
CA VAL A 351 -17.23 -9.49 15.19
C VAL A 351 -16.36 -8.30 14.74
N ILE A 352 -16.96 -7.13 14.49
CA ILE A 352 -16.23 -5.90 14.11
C ILE A 352 -15.21 -5.52 15.18
N ALA A 353 -15.59 -5.56 16.46
CA ALA A 353 -14.69 -5.23 17.56
C ALA A 353 -13.47 -6.16 17.58
N PHE A 354 -13.64 -7.43 17.25
CA PHE A 354 -12.52 -8.37 17.18
C PHE A 354 -11.62 -8.10 15.96
N LEU A 355 -12.20 -7.87 14.79
CA LEU A 355 -11.46 -7.52 13.57
C LEU A 355 -10.67 -6.21 13.75
N ALA A 356 -11.32 -5.19 14.30
CA ALA A 356 -10.70 -3.91 14.59
C ALA A 356 -9.51 -4.02 15.54
N GLN A 357 -9.57 -4.88 16.57
CA GLN A 357 -8.42 -5.09 17.47
C GLN A 357 -7.19 -5.62 16.74
N ILE A 358 -7.37 -6.52 15.78
CA ILE A 358 -6.28 -7.07 14.96
C ILE A 358 -5.72 -5.96 14.08
N GLU A 359 -6.60 -5.26 13.37
CA GLU A 359 -6.24 -4.20 12.44
C GLU A 359 -5.53 -3.03 13.15
N ASP A 360 -6.05 -2.58 14.29
CA ASP A 360 -5.46 -1.52 15.11
C ASP A 360 -4.06 -1.91 15.61
N PHE A 361 -3.84 -3.19 15.91
CA PHE A 361 -2.51 -3.68 16.27
C PHE A 361 -1.55 -3.66 15.08
N GLN A 362 -2.00 -4.09 13.90
CA GLN A 362 -1.27 -3.98 12.63
C GLN A 362 -0.90 -2.53 12.33
N LYS A 363 -1.88 -1.62 12.41
CA LYS A 363 -1.71 -0.18 12.24
C LYS A 363 -0.68 0.36 13.21
N LYS A 364 -0.79 0.03 14.51
CA LYS A 364 0.16 0.46 15.54
C LYS A 364 1.58 -0.03 15.26
N LEU A 365 1.77 -1.25 14.74
CA LEU A 365 3.08 -1.74 14.33
C LEU A 365 3.62 -1.02 13.10
N PHE A 366 2.75 -0.73 12.13
CA PHE A 366 3.09 -0.02 10.91
C PHE A 366 3.53 1.42 11.20
N GLU A 367 2.75 2.15 12.00
CA GLU A 367 3.00 3.53 12.42
C GLU A 367 4.09 3.65 13.52
N LYS A 368 4.56 2.53 14.07
CA LYS A 368 5.61 2.56 15.09
C LYS A 368 6.87 3.20 14.50
N LYS A 369 7.32 4.28 15.15
CA LYS A 369 8.59 4.96 14.89
C LYS A 369 9.71 3.92 14.76
N LYS A 370 10.39 3.93 13.62
CA LYS A 370 11.50 3.02 13.34
C LYS A 370 12.74 3.47 14.09
N LEU A 371 13.59 2.50 14.43
CA LEU A 371 14.87 2.75 15.07
C LEU A 371 15.94 2.94 13.98
N VAL A 372 16.87 3.85 14.22
CA VAL A 372 18.08 3.97 13.41
C VAL A 372 18.97 2.77 13.74
N VAL A 373 19.31 1.97 12.73
CA VAL A 373 20.10 0.74 12.89
C VAL A 373 21.59 1.02 12.73
N SER A 374 21.93 1.97 11.87
CA SER A 374 23.30 2.41 11.60
C SER A 374 23.30 3.89 11.22
N THR A 375 24.43 4.54 11.50
CA THR A 375 24.77 5.89 11.07
C THR A 375 26.19 5.85 10.53
N GLY A 376 26.50 6.71 9.56
CA GLY A 376 27.84 6.86 9.02
C GLY A 376 27.96 8.22 8.34
N TYR A 377 29.18 8.58 7.97
CA TYR A 377 29.48 9.87 7.37
C TYR A 377 30.27 9.69 6.07
N CYS A 378 29.89 10.46 5.05
CA CYS A 378 30.64 10.61 3.82
C CYS A 378 31.25 12.01 3.81
N LEU A 379 32.56 12.12 3.70
CA LEU A 379 33.27 13.39 3.75
C LEU A 379 34.48 13.40 2.82
N THR A 380 34.78 14.56 2.23
CA THR A 380 35.91 14.70 1.31
C THR A 380 37.24 14.75 2.05
N LEU A 381 38.30 14.24 1.43
CA LEU A 381 39.62 14.15 2.06
C LEU A 381 40.19 15.50 2.54
N ASP A 382 39.85 16.63 1.90
CA ASP A 382 40.23 17.98 2.37
C ASP A 382 39.71 18.33 3.77
N ARG A 383 38.72 17.59 4.28
CA ARG A 383 38.19 17.71 5.65
C ARG A 383 38.74 16.65 6.61
N VAL A 384 39.59 15.74 6.13
CA VAL A 384 40.22 14.69 6.94
C VAL A 384 41.60 15.19 7.39
N PRO A 385 41.94 15.09 8.69
CA PRO A 385 43.29 15.41 9.15
C PRO A 385 44.36 14.54 8.46
N GLU A 386 45.47 15.15 8.04
CA GLU A 386 46.55 14.44 7.34
C GLU A 386 47.15 13.31 8.19
N GLU A 387 47.04 13.39 9.51
CA GLU A 387 47.48 12.35 10.46
C GLU A 387 46.74 11.02 10.24
N LEU A 388 45.54 11.04 9.67
CA LEU A 388 44.71 9.86 9.40
C LEU A 388 44.98 9.27 8.01
N TYR A 389 45.67 9.99 7.11
CA TYR A 389 45.88 9.55 5.73
C TYR A 389 46.61 8.20 5.60
N PRO A 390 47.61 7.84 6.44
CA PRO A 390 48.24 6.53 6.36
C PRO A 390 47.26 5.36 6.58
N GLU A 391 46.28 5.54 7.48
CA GLU A 391 45.27 4.55 7.82
C GLU A 391 44.21 4.44 6.71
N VAL A 392 43.83 5.58 6.12
CA VAL A 392 42.97 5.65 4.92
C VAL A 392 43.61 4.97 3.72
N ALA A 393 44.89 5.27 3.46
CA ALA A 393 45.62 4.72 2.32
C ALA A 393 45.85 3.20 2.41
N ALA A 394 45.90 2.67 3.63
CA ALA A 394 46.02 1.23 3.91
C ALA A 394 44.68 0.48 3.85
N ASN A 395 43.54 1.17 3.76
CA ASN A 395 42.21 0.55 3.74
C ASN A 395 41.84 0.07 2.33
N ASP A 396 41.92 -1.25 2.11
CA ASP A 396 41.61 -1.87 0.83
C ASP A 396 40.14 -1.69 0.41
N ALA A 397 39.19 -1.72 1.36
CA ALA A 397 37.77 -1.60 1.06
C ALA A 397 37.39 -0.18 0.60
N GLN A 398 37.95 0.84 1.24
CA GLN A 398 37.79 2.25 0.82
C GLN A 398 38.41 2.48 -0.56
N ARG A 399 39.61 1.92 -0.82
CA ARG A 399 40.28 1.99 -2.12
C ARG A 399 39.43 1.33 -3.22
N GLU A 400 38.93 0.12 -2.99
CA GLU A 400 38.06 -0.59 -3.94
C GLU A 400 36.77 0.18 -4.24
N GLU A 401 36.20 0.86 -3.24
CA GLU A 401 35.05 1.74 -3.48
C GLU A 401 35.39 2.93 -4.37
N TRP A 402 36.56 3.55 -4.19
CA TRP A 402 37.02 4.63 -5.06
C TRP A 402 37.27 4.17 -6.49
N VAL A 403 37.85 2.98 -6.68
CA VAL A 403 37.98 2.36 -7.99
C VAL A 403 36.59 2.18 -8.62
N ARG A 404 35.63 1.62 -7.89
CA ARG A 404 34.28 1.36 -8.39
C ARG A 404 33.50 2.63 -8.75
N LEU A 405 33.59 3.68 -7.93
CA LEU A 405 32.76 4.89 -8.06
C LEU A 405 33.41 5.98 -8.92
N PHE A 406 34.73 6.07 -8.91
CA PHE A 406 35.48 7.17 -9.51
C PHE A 406 36.56 6.72 -10.51
N ASN A 407 36.70 5.41 -10.77
CA ASN A 407 37.73 4.84 -11.66
C ASN A 407 39.15 5.34 -11.31
N THR A 408 39.47 5.38 -10.02
CA THR A 408 40.76 5.92 -9.56
C THR A 408 41.97 5.14 -10.06
N ASP A 409 41.79 3.88 -10.46
CA ASP A 409 42.80 3.02 -11.09
C ASP A 409 43.24 3.50 -12.47
N GLU A 410 42.45 4.36 -13.13
CA GLU A 410 42.80 4.98 -14.41
C GLU A 410 43.70 6.23 -14.26
N ILE A 411 43.98 6.67 -13.03
CA ILE A 411 44.80 7.87 -12.77
C ILE A 411 46.29 7.53 -12.95
N GLU A 412 46.84 7.97 -14.08
CA GLU A 412 48.26 7.83 -14.43
C GLU A 412 49.14 8.88 -13.75
N GLU A 413 50.38 8.49 -13.42
CA GLU A 413 51.39 9.39 -12.85
C GLU A 413 51.82 10.46 -13.87
N ASN A 414 51.84 11.72 -13.44
CA ASN A 414 52.42 12.83 -14.19
C ASN A 414 53.24 13.76 -13.29
N ILE A 415 53.85 14.80 -13.87
CA ILE A 415 54.77 15.72 -13.18
C ILE A 415 54.13 16.39 -11.94
N THR A 416 52.80 16.50 -11.91
CA THR A 416 52.04 17.21 -10.87
C THR A 416 51.10 16.31 -10.06
N GLN A 417 50.95 15.03 -10.43
CA GLN A 417 49.98 14.13 -9.83
C GLN A 417 50.56 12.70 -9.72
N PRO A 418 50.68 12.13 -8.51
CA PRO A 418 51.03 10.72 -8.33
C PRO A 418 49.95 9.82 -8.93
N GLY A 419 50.36 8.71 -9.53
CA GLY A 419 49.46 7.70 -10.09
C GLY A 419 48.89 6.77 -9.02
N TYR A 420 47.90 5.97 -9.41
CA TYR A 420 47.31 4.93 -8.55
C TYR A 420 48.34 3.85 -8.16
N SER A 421 48.22 3.33 -6.93
CA SER A 421 49.07 2.26 -6.39
C SER A 421 48.32 1.37 -5.40
N GLU A 422 48.85 0.17 -5.11
CA GLU A 422 48.32 -0.74 -4.10
C GLU A 422 49.38 -1.11 -3.06
N PRO A 423 49.25 -0.69 -1.79
CA PRO A 423 48.25 0.26 -1.26
C PRO A 423 48.43 1.67 -1.85
N LEU A 424 47.44 2.54 -1.66
CA LEU A 424 47.55 3.94 -2.06
C LEU A 424 48.66 4.65 -1.28
N THR A 425 49.18 5.74 -1.83
CA THR A 425 50.17 6.60 -1.13
C THR A 425 49.49 7.80 -0.48
N THR A 426 50.09 8.32 0.59
CA THR A 426 49.61 9.56 1.23
C THR A 426 49.66 10.75 0.27
N GLU A 427 50.63 10.77 -0.64
CA GLU A 427 50.81 11.76 -1.69
C GLU A 427 49.66 11.69 -2.70
N PHE A 428 49.18 10.48 -3.03
CA PHE A 428 47.99 10.30 -3.86
C PHE A 428 46.74 10.89 -3.22
N LEU A 429 46.54 10.69 -1.92
CA LEU A 429 45.43 11.30 -1.20
C LEU A 429 45.51 12.84 -1.20
N LYS A 430 46.70 13.40 -0.98
CA LYS A 430 46.95 14.85 -1.03
C LYS A 430 46.70 15.46 -2.41
N ALA A 431 47.01 14.73 -3.47
CA ALA A 431 46.78 15.17 -4.83
C ALA A 431 45.30 15.08 -5.26
N ASN A 432 44.50 14.28 -4.56
CA ASN A 432 43.07 14.07 -4.85
C ASN A 432 42.18 14.43 -3.65
N PRO A 433 42.19 15.71 -3.19
CA PRO A 433 41.57 16.13 -1.94
C PRO A 433 40.04 16.00 -1.91
N PHE A 434 39.39 15.82 -3.07
CA PHE A 434 37.92 15.75 -3.16
C PHE A 434 37.39 14.31 -3.29
N LEU A 435 38.25 13.29 -3.13
CA LEU A 435 37.76 11.92 -2.99
C LEU A 435 36.94 11.81 -1.71
N VAL A 436 35.83 11.07 -1.79
CA VAL A 436 34.87 10.94 -0.69
C VAL A 436 35.25 9.72 0.15
N LEU A 437 35.69 9.96 1.38
CA LEU A 437 35.85 8.92 2.40
C LEU A 437 34.49 8.53 2.96
N ASP A 438 34.25 7.23 3.13
CA ASP A 438 33.03 6.65 3.69
C ASP A 438 33.39 5.90 4.99
N THR A 439 32.86 6.36 6.14
CA THR A 439 33.21 5.80 7.45
C THR A 439 32.79 4.34 7.62
N LYS A 440 31.89 3.80 6.78
CA LYS A 440 31.44 2.40 6.86
C LYS A 440 32.56 1.37 6.68
N HIS A 441 33.69 1.76 6.08
CA HIS A 441 34.84 0.88 5.84
C HIS A 441 35.86 0.89 6.98
N PHE A 442 35.63 1.73 7.99
CA PHE A 442 36.54 1.92 9.11
C PHE A 442 35.91 1.43 10.41
N ASP A 443 36.73 1.26 11.44
CA ASP A 443 36.25 0.89 12.77
C ASP A 443 35.79 2.13 13.56
N GLU A 444 35.14 1.86 14.69
CA GLU A 444 34.58 2.89 15.57
C GLU A 444 35.67 3.82 16.14
N ASP A 445 36.90 3.32 16.36
CA ASP A 445 38.02 4.15 16.86
C ASP A 445 38.48 5.17 15.82
N PHE A 446 38.62 4.76 14.56
CA PHE A 446 38.94 5.68 13.46
C PHE A 446 37.83 6.73 13.29
N GLU A 447 36.57 6.29 13.28
CA GLU A 447 35.42 7.18 13.14
C GLU A 447 35.38 8.21 14.28
N ASP A 448 35.53 7.78 15.53
CA ASP A 448 35.56 8.67 16.70
C ASP A 448 36.69 9.72 16.61
N ARG A 449 37.91 9.31 16.22
CA ARG A 449 39.05 10.23 16.03
C ARG A 449 38.77 11.25 14.92
N LEU A 450 38.21 10.79 13.80
CA LEU A 450 37.86 11.62 12.67
C LEU A 450 36.78 12.64 13.05
N LEU A 451 35.68 12.21 13.64
CA LEU A 451 34.57 13.08 14.01
C LEU A 451 34.96 14.06 15.11
N ALA A 452 35.79 13.65 16.08
CA ALA A 452 36.32 14.54 17.13
C ALA A 452 37.22 15.65 16.58
N SER A 453 37.78 15.48 15.37
CA SER A 453 38.60 16.51 14.71
C SER A 453 37.77 17.62 14.05
N ILE A 454 36.47 17.42 13.87
CA ILE A 454 35.56 18.35 13.20
C ILE A 454 34.79 19.16 14.23
N GLU A 455 35.06 20.46 14.32
CA GLU A 455 34.27 21.38 15.15
C GLU A 455 32.87 21.61 14.54
N ASP A 456 31.82 21.62 15.36
CA ASP A 456 30.43 21.86 14.89
C ASP A 456 29.99 20.94 13.73
N LEU A 457 30.17 19.62 13.91
CA LEU A 457 29.81 18.60 12.93
C LEU A 457 28.38 18.76 12.38
N ASP A 458 27.40 19.02 13.25
CA ASP A 458 26.00 19.24 12.86
C ASP A 458 25.85 20.46 11.94
N GLY A 459 26.54 21.57 12.23
CA GLY A 459 26.50 22.78 11.42
C GLY A 459 27.23 22.65 10.09
N GLN A 460 28.24 21.79 10.00
CA GLN A 460 28.99 21.51 8.77
C GLN A 460 28.39 20.39 7.90
N THR A 461 27.36 19.68 8.39
CA THR A 461 26.72 18.60 7.63
C THR A 461 25.74 19.18 6.60
N ASP A 462 26.14 19.16 5.33
CA ASP A 462 25.38 19.75 4.22
C ASP A 462 24.27 18.85 3.65
N GLY A 463 24.32 17.54 3.93
CA GLY A 463 23.42 16.55 3.33
C GLY A 463 23.11 15.39 4.25
N LEU A 464 21.90 14.84 4.10
CA LEU A 464 21.44 13.66 4.83
C LEU A 464 20.87 12.65 3.83
N LEU A 465 21.50 11.49 3.75
CA LEU A 465 21.00 10.34 2.99
C LEU A 465 20.37 9.34 3.97
N ILE A 466 19.19 8.82 3.63
CA ILE A 466 18.46 7.89 4.49
C ILE A 466 18.06 6.67 3.66
N GLU A 467 18.56 5.52 4.07
CA GLU A 467 18.09 4.23 3.55
C GLU A 467 16.93 3.73 4.41
N SER A 468 15.71 3.92 3.91
CA SER A 468 14.50 3.43 4.58
C SER A 468 13.32 3.45 3.60
N GLU A 469 12.26 2.76 3.98
CA GLU A 469 10.92 3.04 3.48
C GLU A 469 10.61 4.55 3.71
N ASN A 470 10.27 5.28 2.64
CA ASN A 470 10.25 6.74 2.68
C ASN A 470 9.09 7.32 3.51
N PHE A 471 7.94 6.65 3.62
CA PHE A 471 6.89 7.09 4.55
C PHE A 471 7.37 6.99 6.00
N GLN A 472 8.09 5.91 6.34
CA GLN A 472 8.67 5.75 7.68
C GLN A 472 9.77 6.78 7.97
N ALA A 473 10.63 7.04 6.98
CA ALA A 473 11.68 8.06 7.07
C ALA A 473 11.08 9.46 7.26
N LEU A 474 10.10 9.83 6.44
CA LEU A 474 9.43 11.13 6.53
C LEU A 474 8.77 11.34 7.90
N ASN A 475 8.15 10.30 8.47
CA ASN A 475 7.58 10.36 9.82
C ASN A 475 8.64 10.53 10.91
N LEU A 476 9.78 9.84 10.80
CA LEU A 476 10.92 10.01 11.72
C LEU A 476 11.48 11.45 11.65
N LEU A 477 11.63 11.98 10.43
CA LEU A 477 12.19 13.31 10.19
C LEU A 477 11.32 14.45 10.69
N GLN A 478 10.01 14.23 10.91
CA GLN A 478 9.11 15.27 11.42
C GLN A 478 9.58 15.89 12.74
N GLU A 479 10.28 15.13 13.60
CA GLU A 479 10.75 15.69 14.87
C GLU A 479 11.82 16.77 14.71
N ARG A 480 12.66 16.67 13.67
CA ARG A 480 13.74 17.64 13.40
C ARG A 480 13.35 18.66 12.33
N TYR A 481 12.64 18.25 11.27
CA TYR A 481 12.48 19.03 10.03
C TYR A 481 11.07 19.52 9.75
N ARG A 482 10.12 19.39 10.69
CA ARG A 482 8.78 19.96 10.53
C ARG A 482 8.88 21.47 10.25
N GLU A 483 8.13 21.92 9.25
CA GLU A 483 8.07 23.31 8.78
C GLU A 483 9.42 23.97 8.45
N GLN A 484 10.45 23.20 8.10
CA GLN A 484 11.80 23.70 7.80
C GLN A 484 12.25 23.49 6.35
N VAL A 485 11.57 22.61 5.62
CA VAL A 485 11.92 22.28 4.24
C VAL A 485 11.41 23.38 3.30
N LYS A 486 12.30 23.94 2.50
CA LYS A 486 11.96 25.01 1.55
C LYS A 486 11.41 24.49 0.23
N CYS A 487 11.94 23.37 -0.23
CA CYS A 487 11.59 22.78 -1.51
C CYS A 487 11.56 21.27 -1.35
N ILE A 488 10.53 20.64 -1.89
CA ILE A 488 10.45 19.19 -2.06
C ILE A 488 10.38 18.92 -3.55
N TYR A 489 11.25 18.05 -4.03
CA TYR A 489 11.15 17.47 -5.37
C TYR A 489 10.97 15.96 -5.21
N ILE A 490 10.00 15.40 -5.91
CA ILE A 490 9.76 13.96 -5.96
C ILE A 490 9.64 13.48 -7.40
N ASP A 491 10.17 12.28 -7.63
CA ASP A 491 10.05 11.53 -8.87
C ASP A 491 9.45 10.15 -8.52
N PRO A 492 8.13 10.09 -8.24
CA PRO A 492 7.47 8.86 -7.83
C PRO A 492 7.42 7.83 -8.96
N PRO A 493 7.11 6.55 -8.68
CA PRO A 493 6.78 5.58 -9.73
C PRO A 493 5.66 6.11 -10.63
N TYR A 494 5.83 6.03 -11.94
CA TYR A 494 4.85 6.53 -12.93
C TYR A 494 3.72 5.54 -13.21
N ASN A 495 3.84 4.32 -12.70
CA ASN A 495 2.90 3.23 -12.87
C ASN A 495 2.72 2.80 -14.33
N THR A 496 3.83 2.65 -15.07
CA THR A 496 3.84 2.33 -16.49
C THR A 496 3.43 0.87 -16.81
N GLY A 497 3.27 0.03 -15.79
CA GLY A 497 2.86 -1.37 -15.92
C GLY A 497 4.02 -2.37 -16.00
N GLY A 498 5.25 -1.93 -15.71
CA GLY A 498 6.44 -2.77 -15.60
C GLY A 498 7.41 -2.56 -16.77
N ASP A 499 8.47 -1.84 -16.47
CA ASP A 499 9.55 -1.45 -17.37
C ASP A 499 10.93 -1.62 -16.70
N GLY A 500 11.02 -2.56 -15.77
CA GLY A 500 12.29 -3.07 -15.26
C GLY A 500 13.02 -2.18 -14.26
N PHE A 501 12.35 -1.16 -13.72
CA PHE A 501 12.83 -0.45 -12.53
C PHE A 501 13.09 -1.41 -11.36
N LEU A 502 14.01 -0.98 -10.47
CA LEU A 502 14.33 -1.66 -9.20
C LEU A 502 13.13 -1.68 -8.24
N TYR A 503 12.23 -0.71 -8.36
CA TYR A 503 11.01 -0.60 -7.58
C TYR A 503 9.79 -1.05 -8.38
N LYS A 504 8.72 -1.43 -7.67
CA LYS A 504 7.45 -1.80 -8.30
C LYS A 504 6.89 -0.58 -9.04
N ASP A 505 6.53 -0.74 -10.32
CA ASP A 505 5.93 0.30 -11.19
C ASP A 505 4.66 -0.21 -11.90
N SER A 506 3.97 -1.14 -11.26
CA SER A 506 2.75 -1.78 -11.79
C SER A 506 1.71 -1.94 -10.67
N TYR A 507 1.32 -0.83 -10.09
CA TYR A 507 0.27 -0.71 -9.09
C TYR A 507 -1.11 -0.66 -9.76
N GLN A 508 -2.15 -1.07 -9.02
CA GLN A 508 -3.48 -0.55 -9.34
C GLN A 508 -3.51 0.93 -8.99
N HIS A 509 -4.21 1.76 -9.79
CA HIS A 509 -4.30 3.21 -9.54
C HIS A 509 -4.72 3.52 -8.09
N SER A 510 -5.67 2.77 -7.52
CA SER A 510 -6.09 2.96 -6.13
C SER A 510 -4.99 2.64 -5.10
N SER A 511 -4.17 1.61 -5.36
CA SER A 511 -2.98 1.29 -4.54
C SER A 511 -1.96 2.43 -4.61
N TRP A 512 -1.65 2.89 -5.82
CA TRP A 512 -0.71 3.98 -6.08
C TRP A 512 -1.15 5.27 -5.38
N MET A 513 -2.43 5.61 -5.52
CA MET A 513 -2.98 6.82 -4.90
C MET A 513 -2.89 6.79 -3.37
N SER A 514 -3.18 5.64 -2.76
CA SER A 514 -3.11 5.47 -1.30
C SER A 514 -1.67 5.57 -0.81
N MET A 515 -0.72 4.97 -1.55
CA MET A 515 0.71 5.10 -1.27
C MET A 515 1.16 6.57 -1.34
N MET A 516 0.77 7.29 -2.38
CA MET A 516 1.19 8.68 -2.59
C MET A 516 0.53 9.66 -1.61
N GLU A 517 -0.75 9.48 -1.26
CA GLU A 517 -1.44 10.37 -0.32
C GLU A 517 -0.68 10.51 1.01
N ASP A 518 -0.28 9.39 1.59
CA ASP A 518 0.35 9.37 2.92
C ASP A 518 1.74 10.05 2.89
N ARG A 519 2.50 9.88 1.80
CA ARG A 519 3.82 10.51 1.58
C ARG A 519 3.70 12.01 1.32
N LEU A 520 2.76 12.41 0.46
CA LEU A 520 2.47 13.81 0.18
C LEU A 520 2.04 14.53 1.46
N ARG A 521 1.21 13.88 2.31
CA ARG A 521 0.80 14.43 3.60
C ARG A 521 1.99 14.64 4.53
N ALA A 522 2.88 13.64 4.66
CA ALA A 522 4.08 13.79 5.51
C ALA A 522 5.05 14.85 4.96
N GLY A 523 5.24 14.93 3.64
CA GLY A 523 6.05 15.96 3.00
C GLY A 523 5.44 17.36 3.14
N ARG A 524 4.12 17.49 3.10
CA ARG A 524 3.42 18.75 3.35
C ARG A 524 3.70 19.31 4.74
N GLU A 525 3.83 18.47 5.77
CA GLU A 525 4.11 18.90 7.15
C GLU A 525 5.58 19.32 7.37
N SER A 526 6.52 18.87 6.53
CA SER A 526 7.91 19.35 6.59
C SER A 526 8.12 20.67 5.85
N LEU A 527 7.22 21.06 4.95
CA LEU A 527 7.33 22.33 4.21
C LEU A 527 7.14 23.56 5.09
N THR A 528 8.02 24.55 4.91
CA THR A 528 7.79 25.94 5.33
C THR A 528 6.53 26.52 4.68
N GLU A 529 5.90 27.52 5.31
CA GLU A 529 4.70 28.17 4.78
C GLU A 529 4.86 28.77 3.37
N ASP A 530 6.07 29.19 3.01
CA ASP A 530 6.41 29.67 1.67
C ASP A 530 7.21 28.64 0.86
N GLY A 531 7.16 27.37 1.28
CA GLY A 531 7.77 26.24 0.61
C GLY A 531 6.99 25.78 -0.62
N ILE A 532 7.67 25.06 -1.50
CA ILE A 532 7.13 24.57 -2.76
C ILE A 532 7.40 23.08 -2.92
N MET A 533 6.49 22.39 -3.62
CA MET A 533 6.60 20.98 -3.96
C MET A 533 6.51 20.81 -5.48
N PHE A 534 7.45 20.05 -6.02
CA PHE A 534 7.51 19.61 -7.40
C PHE A 534 7.34 18.09 -7.43
N ALA A 535 6.51 17.60 -8.36
CA ALA A 535 6.36 16.18 -8.60
C ALA A 535 6.40 15.90 -10.10
N SER A 536 7.42 15.14 -10.53
CA SER A 536 7.52 14.64 -11.91
C SER A 536 6.57 13.46 -12.10
N ILE A 537 5.94 13.39 -13.28
CA ILE A 537 4.97 12.34 -13.59
C ILE A 537 4.76 12.22 -15.11
N ASP A 538 4.27 11.07 -15.57
CA ASP A 538 3.83 10.87 -16.95
C ASP A 538 2.30 10.84 -17.09
N ASP A 539 1.81 10.55 -18.29
CA ASP A 539 0.37 10.50 -18.61
C ASP A 539 -0.42 9.45 -17.81
N ASN A 540 0.23 8.43 -17.21
CA ASN A 540 -0.50 7.34 -16.56
C ASN A 540 -1.16 7.77 -15.24
N GLU A 541 -0.50 8.65 -14.49
CA GLU A 541 -0.89 9.03 -13.13
C GLU A 541 -1.00 10.55 -12.90
N VAL A 542 -0.74 11.39 -13.92
CA VAL A 542 -0.80 12.85 -13.77
C VAL A 542 -2.13 13.35 -13.18
N ASP A 543 -3.27 12.83 -13.68
CA ASP A 543 -4.59 13.22 -13.19
C ASP A 543 -4.83 12.77 -11.74
N ASN A 544 -4.41 11.54 -11.41
CA ASN A 544 -4.55 10.99 -10.07
C ASN A 544 -3.67 11.73 -9.07
N LEU A 545 -2.41 12.00 -9.42
CA LEU A 545 -1.49 12.81 -8.63
C LEU A 545 -2.06 14.22 -8.41
N ARG A 546 -2.63 14.81 -9.45
CA ARG A 546 -3.24 16.14 -9.38
C ARG A 546 -4.39 16.19 -8.39
N VAL A 547 -5.25 15.18 -8.39
CA VAL A 547 -6.34 15.03 -7.42
C VAL A 547 -5.80 14.91 -5.99
N LEU A 548 -4.75 14.11 -5.79
CA LEU A 548 -4.13 13.95 -4.47
C LEU A 548 -3.48 15.23 -3.97
N MET A 549 -2.71 15.92 -4.82
CA MET A 549 -2.07 17.18 -4.44
C MET A 549 -3.11 18.26 -4.14
N ASN A 550 -4.21 18.34 -4.89
CA ASN A 550 -5.34 19.21 -4.55
C ASN A 550 -5.95 18.89 -3.18
N LYS A 551 -6.07 17.61 -2.82
CA LYS A 551 -6.60 17.17 -1.52
C LYS A 551 -5.62 17.47 -0.37
N VAL A 552 -4.33 17.28 -0.61
CA VAL A 552 -3.30 17.40 0.44
C VAL A 552 -2.86 18.84 0.63
N LEU A 553 -2.52 19.55 -0.45
CA LEU A 553 -1.97 20.90 -0.45
C LEU A 553 -3.01 21.98 -0.73
N ASP A 554 -4.29 21.62 -0.88
CA ASP A 554 -5.40 22.49 -1.27
C ASP A 554 -5.30 22.98 -2.74
N ALA A 555 -6.42 22.92 -3.46
CA ALA A 555 -6.46 23.24 -4.89
C ALA A 555 -6.05 24.69 -5.22
N GLU A 556 -6.28 25.62 -4.28
CA GLU A 556 -5.91 27.03 -4.42
C GLU A 556 -4.40 27.29 -4.40
N ASN A 557 -3.61 26.32 -3.89
CA ASN A 557 -2.16 26.43 -3.80
C ASN A 557 -1.43 25.87 -5.03
N PHE A 558 -2.17 25.43 -6.04
CA PHE A 558 -1.60 25.06 -7.33
C PHE A 558 -0.91 26.27 -8.00
N ILE A 559 0.31 26.05 -8.48
CA ILE A 559 1.09 27.08 -9.19
C ILE A 559 1.04 26.84 -10.70
N ALA A 560 1.53 25.68 -11.14
CA ALA A 560 1.71 25.39 -12.56
C ALA A 560 1.86 23.89 -12.82
N GLU A 561 1.58 23.50 -14.05
CA GLU A 561 1.90 22.19 -14.61
C GLU A 561 2.88 22.44 -15.74
N LEU A 562 4.13 22.02 -15.54
CA LEU A 562 5.20 22.24 -16.50
C LEU A 562 5.29 21.03 -17.42
N VAL A 563 5.52 21.26 -18.71
CA VAL A 563 5.74 20.21 -19.70
C VAL A 563 7.24 20.05 -19.93
N TRP A 564 7.76 18.87 -19.62
CA TRP A 564 9.16 18.53 -19.83
C TRP A 564 9.34 17.72 -21.12
N GLU A 565 9.95 18.32 -22.14
CA GLU A 565 10.19 17.65 -23.42
C GLU A 565 11.25 16.53 -23.28
N LYS A 566 10.90 15.34 -23.78
CA LYS A 566 11.73 14.14 -23.90
C LYS A 566 12.03 13.82 -25.36
N GLY A 567 12.97 12.90 -25.58
CA GLY A 567 13.26 12.37 -26.91
C GLY A 567 12.03 11.72 -27.55
N ARG A 568 11.72 12.08 -28.80
CA ARG A 568 10.60 11.49 -29.56
C ARG A 568 10.94 10.08 -30.02
N LYS A 569 9.96 9.18 -29.93
CA LYS A 569 10.06 7.82 -30.45
C LYS A 569 9.62 7.80 -31.92
N ASN A 570 10.49 7.33 -32.81
CA ASN A 570 10.23 7.28 -34.26
C ASN A 570 9.34 6.09 -34.68
N ASP A 571 9.03 5.17 -33.77
CA ASP A 571 8.27 3.93 -33.99
C ASP A 571 6.84 3.97 -33.40
N ALA A 572 6.38 5.15 -32.98
CA ALA A 572 5.03 5.31 -32.44
C ALA A 572 3.95 4.94 -33.48
N LYS A 573 3.02 4.04 -33.09
CA LYS A 573 1.94 3.57 -33.98
C LYS A 573 0.83 4.60 -34.21
N LEU A 574 0.62 5.49 -33.25
CA LEU A 574 -0.40 6.55 -33.30
C LEU A 574 0.29 7.91 -33.15
N PHE A 575 0.42 8.41 -31.92
CA PHE A 575 1.13 9.64 -31.61
C PHE A 575 2.43 9.33 -30.85
N SER A 576 3.50 10.03 -31.23
CA SER A 576 4.76 10.01 -30.49
C SER A 576 4.65 10.99 -29.33
N VAL A 577 4.35 10.46 -28.15
CA VAL A 577 4.42 11.24 -26.90
C VAL A 577 5.90 11.42 -26.56
N GLY A 578 6.32 12.68 -26.55
CA GLY A 578 7.71 13.08 -26.33
C GLY A 578 7.81 14.09 -25.20
N HIS A 579 6.96 13.99 -24.19
CA HIS A 579 6.98 14.87 -23.04
C HIS A 579 6.46 14.16 -21.79
N GLU A 580 6.78 14.74 -20.65
CA GLU A 580 6.26 14.41 -19.32
C GLU A 580 5.82 15.69 -18.61
N TYR A 581 5.30 15.56 -17.39
CA TYR A 581 4.76 16.66 -16.61
C TYR A 581 5.51 16.84 -15.31
N MET A 582 5.50 18.06 -14.81
CA MET A 582 5.91 18.37 -13.45
C MET A 582 4.85 19.25 -12.80
N LEU A 583 4.19 18.74 -11.77
CA LEU A 583 3.18 19.48 -11.01
C LEU A 583 3.86 20.32 -9.93
N VAL A 584 3.47 21.59 -9.85
CA VAL A 584 4.06 22.57 -8.92
C VAL A 584 2.99 23.11 -8.00
N TYR A 585 3.22 22.96 -6.69
CA TYR A 585 2.34 23.46 -5.63
C TYR A 585 3.12 24.26 -4.60
N ALA A 586 2.45 25.24 -4.00
CA ALA A 586 2.92 25.88 -2.78
C ALA A 586 2.38 25.16 -1.54
N ARG A 587 3.04 25.32 -0.39
CA ARG A 587 2.40 25.11 0.91
C ARG A 587 1.30 26.16 1.14
N SER A 588 1.61 27.43 0.88
CA SER A 588 0.65 28.54 0.87
C SER A 588 0.95 29.53 -0.24
N LEU A 589 0.13 29.53 -1.30
CA LEU A 589 0.26 30.47 -2.40
C LEU A 589 -0.05 31.91 -1.97
N ALA A 590 -0.97 32.08 -1.00
CA ALA A 590 -1.25 33.37 -0.40
C ALA A 590 -0.01 33.97 0.28
N THR A 591 0.76 33.17 1.01
CA THR A 591 2.02 33.60 1.65
C THR A 591 3.07 34.01 0.63
N LEU A 592 3.26 33.22 -0.44
CA LEU A 592 4.18 33.57 -1.52
C LEU A 592 3.82 34.90 -2.20
N ARG A 593 2.53 35.11 -2.49
CA ARG A 593 2.02 36.38 -3.06
C ARG A 593 2.25 37.55 -2.11
N LYS A 594 1.97 37.38 -0.81
CA LYS A 594 2.20 38.42 0.21
C LYS A 594 3.67 38.81 0.33
N ARG A 595 4.58 37.84 0.17
CA ARG A 595 6.04 38.07 0.16
C ARG A 595 6.55 38.67 -1.15
N GLY A 596 5.72 38.76 -2.19
CA GLY A 596 6.12 39.26 -3.51
C GLY A 596 7.19 38.38 -4.17
N VAL A 597 7.15 37.06 -3.92
CA VAL A 597 8.14 36.12 -4.48
C VAL A 597 8.00 36.09 -5.99
N VAL A 598 9.13 36.31 -6.68
CA VAL A 598 9.23 36.26 -8.13
C VAL A 598 10.40 35.35 -8.48
N TRP A 599 10.12 34.19 -9.06
CA TRP A 599 11.15 33.29 -9.58
C TRP A 599 11.52 33.68 -11.00
N ARG A 600 12.76 34.14 -11.19
CA ARG A 600 13.34 34.47 -12.50
C ARG A 600 14.77 33.97 -12.51
N GLU A 601 15.09 33.11 -13.46
CA GLU A 601 16.47 32.78 -13.76
C GLU A 601 17.05 33.83 -14.72
N PRO A 602 18.19 34.46 -14.39
CA PRO A 602 18.90 35.31 -15.33
C PRO A 602 19.34 34.49 -16.55
N LYS A 603 19.08 34.97 -17.77
CA LYS A 603 19.57 34.28 -18.97
C LYS A 603 21.11 34.23 -18.94
N PRO A 604 21.74 33.07 -19.18
CA PRO A 604 23.19 32.97 -19.30
C PRO A 604 23.75 34.02 -20.27
N GLY A 605 24.79 34.76 -19.87
CA GLY A 605 25.39 35.85 -20.64
C GLY A 605 24.67 37.21 -20.55
N ALA A 606 23.45 37.28 -20.00
CA ALA A 606 22.74 38.56 -19.86
C ALA A 606 23.50 39.57 -18.97
N GLN A 607 24.16 39.09 -17.91
CA GLN A 607 24.94 39.95 -17.01
C GLN A 607 26.18 40.53 -17.70
N GLU A 608 26.85 39.76 -18.57
CA GLU A 608 28.00 40.23 -19.35
C GLU A 608 27.58 41.35 -20.31
N ILE A 609 26.44 41.18 -20.99
CA ILE A 609 25.86 42.21 -21.86
C ILE A 609 25.57 43.49 -21.06
N TRP A 610 24.97 43.35 -19.88
CA TRP A 610 24.70 44.49 -19.00
C TRP A 610 25.97 45.19 -18.52
N ASN A 611 27.01 44.44 -18.16
CA ASN A 611 28.29 44.98 -17.73
C ASN A 611 28.98 45.73 -18.88
N GLU A 612 28.98 45.14 -20.08
CA GLU A 612 29.57 45.76 -21.27
C GLU A 612 28.79 47.01 -21.70
N TYR A 613 27.45 46.95 -21.67
CA TYR A 613 26.60 48.11 -21.90
C TYR A 613 26.93 49.25 -20.94
N ARG A 614 27.05 48.98 -19.63
CA ARG A 614 27.43 50.01 -18.64
C ARG A 614 28.80 50.62 -18.95
N ARG A 615 29.80 49.79 -19.26
CA ARG A 615 31.15 50.23 -19.66
C ARG A 615 31.11 51.13 -20.90
N LEU A 616 30.31 50.77 -21.90
CA LEU A 616 30.15 51.57 -23.13
C LEU A 616 29.36 52.86 -22.87
N ARG A 617 28.34 52.84 -22.01
CA ARG A 617 27.58 54.02 -21.59
C ARG A 617 28.43 55.00 -20.79
N GLU A 618 29.36 54.52 -19.95
CA GLU A 618 30.36 55.38 -19.28
C GLU A 618 31.31 56.05 -20.28
N LYS A 619 31.70 55.34 -21.34
CA LYS A 619 32.62 55.85 -22.36
C LYS A 619 31.95 56.81 -23.35
N HIS A 620 30.72 56.52 -23.75
CA HIS A 620 30.00 57.21 -24.82
C HIS A 620 28.83 58.06 -24.33
N GLY A 621 28.55 58.13 -23.02
CA GLY A 621 27.48 58.96 -22.45
C GLY A 621 26.08 58.59 -22.97
N GLU A 622 25.22 59.58 -23.18
CA GLU A 622 23.85 59.42 -23.67
C GLU A 622 23.75 59.22 -25.21
N TYR A 623 24.89 59.07 -25.90
CA TYR A 623 24.89 58.84 -27.34
C TYR A 623 24.55 57.37 -27.66
N HIS A 624 23.25 57.04 -27.63
CA HIS A 624 22.75 55.66 -27.79
C HIS A 624 23.28 54.97 -29.06
N GLN A 625 23.38 55.67 -30.19
CA GLN A 625 23.90 55.10 -31.44
C GLN A 625 25.35 54.63 -31.30
N ALA A 626 26.20 55.39 -30.60
CA ALA A 626 27.61 55.04 -30.42
C ALA A 626 27.78 53.83 -29.48
N VAL A 627 26.91 53.72 -28.47
CA VAL A 627 26.85 52.56 -27.58
C VAL A 627 26.37 51.32 -28.35
N GLU A 628 25.33 51.46 -29.18
CA GLU A 628 24.79 50.39 -30.03
C GLU A 628 25.85 49.86 -31.01
N ASP A 629 26.54 50.74 -31.74
CA ASP A 629 27.57 50.35 -32.71
C ASP A 629 28.72 49.59 -32.02
N ALA A 630 29.14 50.07 -30.84
CA ALA A 630 30.21 49.45 -30.06
C ALA A 630 29.77 48.10 -29.45
N LEU A 631 28.53 48.00 -28.97
CA LEU A 631 27.99 46.75 -28.43
C LEU A 631 27.80 45.72 -29.54
N GLN A 632 27.38 46.14 -30.74
CA GLN A 632 27.30 45.28 -31.91
C GLN A 632 28.68 44.72 -32.31
N GLU A 633 29.73 45.55 -32.24
CA GLU A 633 31.10 45.10 -32.51
C GLU A 633 31.62 44.14 -31.44
N TRP A 634 31.32 44.41 -30.16
CA TRP A 634 31.61 43.47 -29.08
C TRP A 634 30.93 42.11 -29.31
N PHE A 635 29.63 42.10 -29.65
CA PHE A 635 28.93 40.86 -29.99
C PHE A 635 29.58 40.13 -31.16
N LYS A 636 30.12 40.81 -32.18
CA LYS A 636 30.83 40.13 -33.30
C LYS A 636 32.10 39.43 -32.83
N ASN A 637 32.82 40.00 -31.88
CA ASN A 637 34.11 39.50 -31.40
C ASN A 637 34.00 38.39 -30.33
N LEU A 638 32.81 38.17 -29.76
CA LEU A 638 32.59 37.05 -28.85
C LEU A 638 32.79 35.68 -29.52
N PRO A 639 33.38 34.69 -28.80
CA PRO A 639 33.42 33.29 -29.21
C PRO A 639 32.02 32.75 -29.56
N LYS A 640 31.94 31.72 -30.42
CA LYS A 640 30.65 31.16 -30.88
C LYS A 640 29.88 30.47 -29.76
N ASP A 641 30.60 29.91 -28.81
CA ASP A 641 30.17 29.16 -27.63
C ASP A 641 29.92 30.07 -26.43
N ASN A 642 30.28 31.36 -26.49
CA ASN A 642 30.01 32.28 -25.40
C ASN A 642 28.47 32.48 -25.23
N PRO A 643 27.93 32.32 -24.00
CA PRO A 643 26.49 32.44 -23.74
C PRO A 643 25.85 33.75 -24.21
N SER A 644 26.58 34.87 -24.10
CA SER A 644 26.13 36.20 -24.51
C SER A 644 25.91 36.28 -26.03
N LYS A 645 26.64 35.49 -26.84
CA LYS A 645 26.51 35.49 -28.30
C LYS A 645 25.09 35.11 -28.77
N ALA A 646 24.47 34.15 -28.08
CA ALA A 646 23.09 33.71 -28.35
C ALA A 646 22.05 34.81 -28.10
N LEU A 647 22.44 35.87 -27.39
CA LEU A 647 21.62 37.02 -27.02
C LEU A 647 21.96 38.27 -27.86
N SER A 648 22.67 38.14 -28.98
CA SER A 648 23.07 39.25 -29.87
C SER A 648 21.92 40.12 -30.46
N ARG A 649 20.66 39.75 -30.21
CA ARG A 649 19.49 40.61 -30.47
C ARG A 649 19.41 41.80 -29.51
N TYR A 650 19.97 41.70 -28.30
CA TYR A 650 20.06 42.78 -27.30
C TYR A 650 21.23 43.72 -27.59
N ARG A 651 21.42 44.06 -28.87
CA ARG A 651 22.47 45.00 -29.33
C ARG A 651 21.95 46.41 -29.51
N ARG A 652 20.62 46.59 -29.50
CA ARG A 652 19.97 47.87 -29.75
C ARG A 652 19.70 48.57 -28.44
N ILE A 653 20.00 49.86 -28.36
CA ILE A 653 19.91 50.60 -27.10
C ILE A 653 18.74 51.58 -27.13
N ASP A 654 17.92 51.57 -26.09
CA ASP A 654 16.96 52.62 -25.79
C ASP A 654 17.29 53.36 -24.48
N GLU A 655 16.37 54.21 -24.01
CA GLU A 655 16.50 54.99 -22.77
C GLU A 655 16.69 54.12 -21.51
N ASN A 656 16.21 52.87 -21.54
CA ASN A 656 16.25 51.92 -20.43
C ASN A 656 17.39 50.89 -20.55
N GLY A 657 17.95 50.66 -21.74
CA GLY A 657 19.07 49.74 -21.93
C GLY A 657 19.06 48.95 -23.24
N PRO A 658 19.89 47.88 -23.31
CA PRO A 658 19.96 46.92 -24.42
C PRO A 658 18.79 45.93 -24.51
#